data_AF-A0A7W1VVG0-F1
#
_entry.id   AF-A0A7W1VVG0-F1
#
_cell.length_a   1.000
_cell.length_b   1.000
_cell.length_c   1.000
_cell.angle_alpha   90.00
_cell.angle_beta   90.00
_cell.angle_gamma   90.00
#
_symmetry.space_group_name_H-M   'P 1'
#
loop_
_entity.id
_entity.type
_entity.pdbx_description
1 polymer ?
#
loop_
_entity_poly.entity_id
_entity_poly.type
_entity_poly.pdbx_seq_one_letter_code
_entity_poly.pdbx_strand_id
1 'polypeptide(L)'
;MKIHLNPKCSRQDGNALLMVLLLAVITVPILWGMLDMNVKTQHRSVARSQNWNGVLPLVEAGIEEGLAHLNRNCYSNTVNGGLVQWYGVDGWTTEEGSGIFQATRKDVGSSYYDLWITVNPPATNDMPDIICTAYSPTLFGKLGLIPIYGTVGQAVTPKSMIARQVRVSTAKYNLFMFSVGAKGNIIFNGQGGVDSFNSQSPSDSFYGLYDPRYHTADAIIGSTDGNINLGAQGVVYGEATTSPDGTLTNGTIGSLDWINGGNTGTEAGSYQNDLNQNLHDVELPYGAESWPLLGTCYCSITITNPVREAKTIVSPIYPNPLPPGGIISTNSLLVTTDYHPSPVPDSGVETNLTFNTSSTYPNPEPPFGVRTNDGDSELTWLYHPVDYLTPPGVTTNTTVVTSQAYPAEGTYLGSVTTNPAPTKGPPKYRITTYTYAKIDTYTFIPPFSYTWTNYSYTYMTDTAYKYIGAVTNEVIETRTYKYAATAGNWSMTNLELSGQDRMLIRAPGHTTIYVTGAINMSGQSQIIIEDGASVTIYLAGNANLGGRGIMNESENALNFQLYGLNTCTGINISGNASFVGTIYAPHADIRANGGGNDKNDIIGAIIGNTVTFNGHFNLHFDTAISLNGPSWGFYATRWVEEAVD
;
A
#
# COMPACT_ATOMS: atom_id res chain seq x y z
N MET A 1 -11.95 43.56 -134.70
CA MET A 1 -11.80 44.29 -133.42
C MET A 1 -11.03 43.38 -132.47
N LYS A 2 -9.75 43.67 -132.23
CA LYS A 2 -8.92 42.95 -131.23
C LYS A 2 -9.20 43.55 -129.86
N ILE A 3 -9.59 42.73 -128.89
CA ILE A 3 -9.68 43.13 -127.48
C ILE A 3 -8.60 42.37 -126.73
N HIS A 4 -7.55 43.08 -126.33
CA HIS A 4 -6.59 42.62 -125.34
C HIS A 4 -7.15 42.93 -123.95
N LEU A 5 -7.26 41.93 -123.09
CA LEU A 5 -7.54 42.11 -121.66
C LEU A 5 -6.28 41.70 -120.87
N ASN A 6 -5.71 42.66 -120.15
CA ASN A 6 -4.58 42.47 -119.24
C ASN A 6 -4.94 41.50 -118.10
N PRO A 7 -4.02 40.63 -117.66
CA PRO A 7 -4.24 39.81 -116.47
C PRO A 7 -4.17 40.68 -115.21
N LYS A 8 -5.24 40.69 -114.41
CA LYS A 8 -5.22 41.26 -113.06
C LYS A 8 -4.51 40.29 -112.10
N CYS A 9 -3.48 40.81 -111.44
CA CYS A 9 -2.83 40.23 -110.28
C CYS A 9 -3.80 40.25 -109.08
N SER A 10 -4.26 39.10 -108.60
CA SER A 10 -4.79 38.97 -107.23
C SER A 10 -4.59 37.55 -106.71
N ARG A 11 -3.42 37.27 -106.14
CA ARG A 11 -3.11 35.96 -105.54
C ARG A 11 -2.23 36.07 -104.28
N GLN A 12 -2.35 37.16 -103.52
CA GLN A 12 -1.59 37.35 -102.28
C GLN A 12 -2.48 37.42 -101.02
N ASP A 13 -3.70 37.97 -101.10
CA ASP A 13 -4.53 38.19 -99.91
C ASP A 13 -5.19 36.91 -99.32
N GLY A 14 -5.56 35.94 -100.17
CA GLY A 14 -6.16 34.69 -99.71
C GLY A 14 -5.18 33.74 -98.99
N ASN A 15 -3.87 33.85 -99.30
CA ASN A 15 -2.85 33.01 -98.70
C ASN A 15 -2.47 33.50 -97.29
N ALA A 16 -2.52 34.82 -97.07
CA ALA A 16 -2.32 35.43 -95.75
C ALA A 16 -3.44 35.04 -94.77
N LEU A 17 -4.70 35.05 -95.21
CA LEU A 17 -5.85 34.65 -94.38
C LEU A 17 -5.76 33.16 -93.98
N LEU A 18 -5.41 32.28 -94.91
CA LEU A 18 -5.25 30.84 -94.63
C LEU A 18 -4.13 30.57 -93.62
N MET A 19 -2.99 31.25 -93.75
CA MET A 19 -1.87 31.12 -92.82
C MET A 19 -2.24 31.61 -91.41
N VAL A 20 -2.96 32.73 -91.30
CA VAL A 20 -3.45 33.25 -90.01
C VAL A 20 -4.45 32.29 -89.37
N LEU A 21 -5.33 31.68 -90.16
CA LEU A 21 -6.34 30.74 -89.66
C LEU A 21 -5.71 29.42 -89.19
N LEU A 22 -4.71 28.90 -89.92
CA LEU A 22 -3.91 27.74 -89.50
C LEU A 22 -3.09 28.03 -88.23
N LEU A 23 -2.47 29.22 -88.14
CA LEU A 23 -1.79 29.65 -86.93
C LEU A 23 -2.76 29.76 -85.75
N ALA A 24 -3.96 30.30 -85.94
CA ALA A 24 -4.97 30.39 -84.89
C ALA A 24 -5.44 29.00 -84.42
N VAL A 25 -5.66 28.06 -85.35
CA VAL A 25 -6.04 26.67 -85.03
C VAL A 25 -4.97 25.93 -84.23
N ILE A 26 -3.69 26.29 -84.37
CA ILE A 26 -2.60 25.68 -83.60
C ILE A 26 -2.37 26.41 -82.27
N THR A 27 -2.34 27.74 -82.28
CA THR A 27 -1.99 28.55 -81.11
C THR A 27 -3.08 28.59 -80.04
N VAL A 28 -4.37 28.63 -80.43
CA VAL A 28 -5.49 28.71 -79.48
C VAL A 28 -5.60 27.44 -78.60
N PRO A 29 -5.53 26.20 -79.14
CA PRO A 29 -5.54 25.00 -78.31
C PRO A 29 -4.30 24.86 -77.43
N ILE A 30 -3.12 25.26 -77.92
CA ILE A 30 -1.88 25.21 -77.12
C ILE A 30 -1.98 26.18 -75.94
N LEU A 31 -2.39 27.43 -76.17
CA LEU A 31 -2.58 28.42 -75.11
C LEU A 31 -3.66 27.98 -74.11
N TRP A 32 -4.77 27.42 -74.60
CA TRP A 32 -5.82 26.89 -73.74
C TRP A 32 -5.31 25.72 -72.88
N GLY A 33 -4.59 24.77 -73.47
CA GLY A 33 -3.98 23.65 -72.75
C GLY A 33 -2.96 24.10 -71.72
N MET A 34 -2.10 25.06 -72.04
CA MET A 34 -1.12 25.63 -71.11
C MET A 34 -1.80 26.36 -69.93
N LEU A 35 -2.84 27.15 -70.19
CA LEU A 35 -3.60 27.84 -69.14
C LEU A 35 -4.33 26.85 -68.24
N ASP A 36 -5.00 25.86 -68.82
CA ASP A 36 -5.72 24.83 -68.08
C ASP A 36 -4.78 23.98 -67.21
N MET A 37 -3.62 23.58 -67.74
CA MET A 37 -2.61 22.84 -66.97
C MET A 37 -2.02 23.69 -65.84
N ASN A 38 -1.69 24.97 -66.10
CA ASN A 38 -1.12 25.85 -65.09
C ASN A 38 -2.11 26.13 -63.95
N VAL A 39 -3.36 26.48 -64.28
CA VAL A 39 -4.40 26.76 -63.28
C VAL A 39 -4.70 25.50 -62.45
N LYS A 40 -4.84 24.33 -63.09
CA LYS A 40 -5.08 23.08 -62.36
C LYS A 40 -3.92 22.68 -61.45
N THR A 41 -2.68 22.88 -61.90
CA THR A 41 -1.49 22.54 -61.11
C THR A 41 -1.33 23.47 -59.91
N GLN A 42 -1.50 24.78 -60.11
CA GLN A 42 -1.45 25.78 -59.03
C GLN A 42 -2.58 25.55 -58.02
N HIS A 43 -3.81 25.35 -58.49
CA HIS A 43 -4.95 25.05 -57.64
C HIS A 43 -4.74 23.77 -56.82
N ARG A 44 -4.18 22.71 -57.43
CA ARG A 44 -3.84 21.46 -56.71
C ARG A 44 -2.77 21.68 -55.65
N SER A 45 -1.73 22.45 -55.96
CA SER A 45 -0.66 22.75 -55.01
C SER A 45 -1.17 23.54 -53.81
N VAL A 46 -1.98 24.57 -54.06
CA VAL A 46 -2.56 25.43 -53.01
C VAL A 46 -3.52 24.63 -52.13
N ALA A 47 -4.45 23.88 -52.72
CA ALA A 47 -5.41 23.08 -51.98
C ALA A 47 -4.72 21.96 -51.16
N ARG A 48 -3.64 21.34 -51.68
CA ARG A 48 -2.83 20.39 -50.90
C ARG A 48 -2.16 21.07 -49.71
N SER A 49 -1.60 22.26 -49.90
CA SER A 49 -0.95 23.01 -48.82
C SER A 49 -1.96 23.45 -47.76
N GLN A 50 -3.15 23.91 -48.16
CA GLN A 50 -4.22 24.28 -47.24
C GLN A 50 -4.69 23.07 -46.42
N ASN A 51 -4.91 21.93 -47.07
CA ASN A 51 -5.32 20.71 -46.37
C ASN A 51 -4.21 20.17 -45.46
N TRP A 52 -2.94 20.19 -45.90
CA TRP A 52 -1.80 19.78 -45.07
C TRP A 52 -1.69 20.62 -43.78
N ASN A 53 -1.87 21.94 -43.89
CA ASN A 53 -1.88 22.83 -42.74
C ASN A 53 -3.14 22.65 -41.89
N GLY A 54 -4.29 22.38 -42.52
CA GLY A 54 -5.56 22.14 -41.82
C GLY A 54 -5.64 20.82 -41.04
N VAL A 55 -4.72 19.88 -41.28
CA VAL A 55 -4.61 18.64 -40.50
C VAL A 55 -3.90 18.87 -39.15
N LEU A 56 -3.03 19.89 -39.02
CA LEU A 56 -2.27 20.10 -37.79
C LEU A 56 -3.16 20.32 -36.55
N PRO A 57 -4.18 21.21 -36.58
CA PRO A 57 -5.07 21.38 -35.43
C PRO A 57 -5.87 20.11 -35.08
N LEU A 58 -6.09 19.24 -36.07
CA LEU A 58 -6.77 17.97 -35.86
C LEU A 58 -5.87 16.96 -35.14
N VAL A 59 -4.58 16.95 -35.47
CA VAL A 59 -3.57 16.15 -34.75
C VAL A 59 -3.42 16.65 -33.31
N GLU A 60 -3.31 17.97 -33.11
CA GLU A 60 -3.24 18.60 -31.79
C GLU A 60 -4.46 18.20 -30.94
N ALA A 61 -5.67 18.33 -31.49
CA ALA A 61 -6.89 17.93 -30.78
C ALA A 61 -6.88 16.44 -30.38
N GLY A 62 -6.39 15.55 -31.25
CA GLY A 62 -6.25 14.14 -30.91
C GLY A 62 -5.23 13.91 -29.79
N ILE A 63 -4.07 14.58 -29.85
CA ILE A 63 -3.04 14.44 -28.81
C ILE A 63 -3.55 14.92 -27.45
N GLU A 64 -4.28 16.04 -27.42
CA GLU A 64 -4.91 16.54 -26.20
C GLU A 64 -5.94 15.54 -25.63
N GLU A 65 -6.72 14.88 -26.49
CA GLU A 65 -7.61 13.80 -26.06
C GLU A 65 -6.83 12.60 -25.49
N GLY A 66 -5.74 12.20 -26.15
CA GLY A 66 -4.86 11.14 -25.67
C GLY A 66 -4.28 11.46 -24.28
N LEU A 67 -3.78 12.69 -24.09
CA LEU A 67 -3.22 13.15 -22.82
C LEU A 67 -4.29 13.28 -21.74
N ALA A 68 -5.50 13.75 -22.09
CA ALA A 68 -6.62 13.79 -21.16
C ALA A 68 -7.08 12.39 -20.74
N HIS A 69 -7.10 11.43 -21.66
CA HIS A 69 -7.43 10.04 -21.35
C HIS A 69 -6.37 9.40 -20.45
N LEU A 70 -5.08 9.66 -20.71
CA LEU A 70 -4.00 9.33 -19.78
C LEU A 70 -4.34 9.92 -18.42
N ASN A 71 -4.32 11.25 -18.26
CA ASN A 71 -4.43 11.91 -16.96
C ASN A 71 -5.69 11.59 -16.16
N ARG A 72 -6.81 11.29 -16.83
CA ARG A 72 -8.05 10.90 -16.16
C ARG A 72 -8.05 9.46 -15.64
N ASN A 73 -7.55 8.53 -16.44
CA ASN A 73 -7.70 7.10 -16.16
C ASN A 73 -6.42 6.49 -15.57
N CYS A 74 -5.26 7.13 -15.74
CA CYS A 74 -3.95 6.61 -15.34
C CYS A 74 -3.56 6.90 -13.89
N TYR A 75 -4.52 7.17 -12.99
CA TYR A 75 -4.22 7.62 -11.63
C TYR A 75 -3.45 6.53 -10.86
N SER A 76 -2.13 6.58 -10.99
CA SER A 76 -1.12 5.76 -10.32
C SER A 76 -1.03 6.24 -8.87
N ASN A 77 -2.13 6.07 -8.13
CA ASN A 77 -2.23 6.34 -6.71
C ASN A 77 -2.42 5.04 -5.92
N THR A 78 -1.69 4.00 -6.28
CA THR A 78 -1.61 2.84 -5.41
C THR A 78 -0.17 2.38 -5.42
N VAL A 79 0.37 2.14 -4.21
CA VAL A 79 1.75 1.79 -3.88
C VAL A 79 2.19 0.43 -4.47
N ASN A 80 1.42 -0.15 -5.37
CA ASN A 80 1.78 -1.29 -6.18
C ASN A 80 1.11 -1.11 -7.54
N GLY A 81 1.91 -1.12 -8.62
CA GLY A 81 1.47 -1.01 -10.00
C GLY A 81 0.39 -2.03 -10.37
N GLY A 82 -0.85 -1.73 -10.00
CA GLY A 82 -2.04 -2.40 -10.47
C GLY A 82 -2.38 -1.80 -11.83
N LEU A 83 -2.32 -2.63 -12.86
CA LEU A 83 -2.72 -2.32 -14.23
C LEU A 83 -4.03 -1.53 -14.23
N VAL A 84 -3.93 -0.23 -14.49
CA VAL A 84 -5.07 0.63 -14.79
C VAL A 84 -5.88 -0.07 -15.89
N GLN A 85 -7.19 -0.25 -15.70
CA GLN A 85 -8.07 -0.74 -16.74
C GLN A 85 -8.31 0.37 -17.77
N TRP A 86 -7.37 0.52 -18.69
CA TRP A 86 -7.44 1.38 -19.88
C TRP A 86 -8.54 0.99 -20.89
N TYR A 87 -9.22 -0.15 -20.66
CA TYR A 87 -10.11 -0.77 -21.64
C TYR A 87 -11.58 -0.42 -21.41
N GLY A 88 -12.26 0.03 -22.46
CA GLY A 88 -13.72 0.18 -22.50
C GLY A 88 -14.26 1.46 -21.87
N VAL A 89 -13.39 2.40 -21.49
CA VAL A 89 -13.74 3.73 -20.97
C VAL A 89 -13.52 4.76 -22.08
N ASP A 90 -14.37 5.79 -22.13
CA ASP A 90 -14.28 6.91 -23.09
C ASP A 90 -14.19 6.50 -24.58
N GLY A 91 -14.69 5.31 -24.94
CA GLY A 91 -14.66 4.82 -26.34
C GLY A 91 -13.27 4.40 -26.82
N TRP A 92 -12.35 4.07 -25.91
CA TRP A 92 -11.06 3.46 -26.21
C TRP A 92 -11.18 1.93 -26.22
N THR A 93 -10.46 1.30 -27.15
CA THR A 93 -10.40 -0.16 -27.30
C THR A 93 -8.96 -0.64 -27.15
N THR A 94 -8.78 -1.87 -26.67
CA THR A 94 -7.47 -2.53 -26.56
C THR A 94 -7.56 -3.90 -27.21
N GLU A 95 -6.43 -4.39 -27.70
CA GLU A 95 -6.22 -5.83 -27.86
C GLU A 95 -5.65 -6.39 -26.55
N GLU A 96 -6.17 -7.51 -26.07
CA GLU A 96 -5.77 -8.09 -24.78
C GLU A 96 -4.28 -8.44 -24.79
N GLY A 97 -3.51 -7.90 -23.84
CA GLY A 97 -2.07 -8.20 -23.68
C GLY A 97 -1.12 -7.48 -24.65
N SER A 98 -1.61 -6.58 -25.52
CA SER A 98 -0.76 -5.87 -26.49
C SER A 98 -0.06 -4.62 -25.93
N GLY A 99 -0.58 -4.01 -24.86
CA GLY A 99 -0.10 -2.72 -24.35
C GLY A 99 -0.39 -1.54 -25.30
N ILE A 100 -1.37 -1.71 -26.18
CA ILE A 100 -1.75 -0.73 -27.21
C ILE A 100 -3.23 -0.40 -27.05
N PHE A 101 -3.53 0.88 -26.80
CA PHE A 101 -4.88 1.41 -26.71
C PHE A 101 -5.18 2.29 -27.90
N GLN A 102 -6.35 2.10 -28.52
CA GLN A 102 -6.73 2.83 -29.74
C GLN A 102 -8.11 3.47 -29.63
N ALA A 103 -8.25 4.66 -30.18
CA ALA A 103 -9.52 5.37 -30.35
C ALA A 103 -9.59 6.04 -31.72
N THR A 104 -10.72 5.92 -32.39
CA THR A 104 -10.99 6.62 -33.65
C THR A 104 -12.15 7.59 -33.47
N ARG A 105 -11.97 8.85 -33.87
CA ARG A 105 -13.03 9.88 -33.81
C ARG A 105 -13.45 10.30 -35.21
N LYS A 106 -14.63 9.82 -35.65
CA LYS A 106 -15.17 10.04 -37.00
C LYS A 106 -16.08 11.28 -37.13
N ASP A 107 -16.34 11.98 -36.02
CA ASP A 107 -17.36 13.04 -35.96
C ASP A 107 -16.83 14.45 -36.23
N VAL A 108 -15.58 14.61 -36.70
CA VAL A 108 -14.99 15.93 -37.03
C VAL A 108 -15.32 16.35 -38.47
N GLY A 109 -16.62 16.47 -38.74
CA GLY A 109 -17.15 16.87 -40.03
C GLY A 109 -16.80 15.89 -41.15
N SER A 110 -15.86 16.26 -42.02
CA SER A 110 -15.36 15.39 -43.09
C SER A 110 -13.94 14.89 -42.85
N SER A 111 -13.35 15.17 -41.69
CA SER A 111 -12.03 14.70 -41.27
C SER A 111 -12.20 13.75 -40.10
N TYR A 112 -11.19 12.93 -39.83
CA TYR A 112 -11.14 12.07 -38.64
C TYR A 112 -9.70 11.90 -38.18
N TYR A 113 -9.51 11.47 -36.94
CA TYR A 113 -8.19 11.07 -36.44
C TYR A 113 -8.26 9.73 -35.71
N ASP A 114 -7.14 9.01 -35.78
CA ASP A 114 -6.88 7.76 -35.08
C ASP A 114 -5.81 8.02 -34.02
N LEU A 115 -6.10 7.62 -32.79
CA LEU A 115 -5.24 7.74 -31.62
C LEU A 115 -4.76 6.38 -31.19
N TRP A 116 -3.50 6.32 -30.79
CA TRP A 116 -2.84 5.15 -30.26
C TRP A 116 -2.04 5.56 -29.03
N ILE A 117 -2.21 4.87 -27.92
CA ILE A 117 -1.36 4.98 -26.73
C ILE A 117 -0.61 3.67 -26.62
N THR A 118 0.72 3.74 -26.65
CA THR A 118 1.59 2.57 -26.60
C THR A 118 2.45 2.60 -25.34
N VAL A 119 2.38 1.53 -24.55
CA VAL A 119 3.29 1.26 -23.43
C VAL A 119 4.21 0.11 -23.84
N ASN A 120 5.42 0.40 -24.30
CA ASN A 120 6.36 -0.63 -24.75
C ASN A 120 7.66 -0.58 -23.93
N PRO A 121 8.00 -1.63 -23.13
CA PRO A 121 7.26 -2.87 -22.93
C PRO A 121 6.02 -2.70 -22.03
N PRO A 122 4.92 -3.46 -22.24
CA PRO A 122 3.63 -3.28 -21.54
C PRO A 122 3.62 -3.42 -20.01
N ALA A 123 4.70 -3.94 -19.43
CA ALA A 123 4.80 -4.22 -17.99
C ALA A 123 5.98 -3.51 -17.28
N THR A 124 6.81 -2.76 -18.02
CA THR A 124 8.03 -2.12 -17.45
C THR A 124 8.22 -0.68 -17.90
N ASN A 125 7.50 -0.23 -18.94
CA ASN A 125 7.55 1.16 -19.35
C ASN A 125 6.46 1.96 -18.65
N ASP A 126 6.91 2.82 -17.74
CA ASP A 126 6.10 3.76 -16.97
C ASP A 126 5.77 5.05 -17.74
N MET A 127 6.24 5.19 -18.98
CA MET A 127 6.12 6.39 -19.82
C MET A 127 5.47 6.04 -21.17
N PRO A 128 4.14 6.22 -21.33
CA PRO A 128 3.44 5.92 -22.56
C PRO A 128 3.78 6.93 -23.67
N ASP A 129 3.83 6.44 -24.91
CA ASP A 129 3.86 7.29 -26.11
C ASP A 129 2.42 7.43 -26.66
N ILE A 130 2.02 8.65 -27.03
CA ILE A 130 0.78 8.95 -27.74
C ILE A 130 1.10 9.15 -29.22
N ILE A 131 0.45 8.40 -30.11
CA ILE A 131 0.56 8.54 -31.56
C ILE A 131 -0.81 8.95 -32.11
N CYS A 132 -0.86 10.08 -32.79
CA CYS A 132 -2.08 10.59 -33.43
C CYS A 132 -1.87 10.66 -34.93
N THR A 133 -2.76 10.02 -35.70
CA THR A 133 -2.80 10.13 -37.16
C THR A 133 -4.10 10.79 -37.58
N ALA A 134 -4.03 11.99 -38.15
CA ALA A 134 -5.20 12.74 -38.56
C ALA A 134 -5.33 12.77 -40.08
N TYR A 135 -6.58 12.66 -40.57
CA TYR A 135 -6.94 12.52 -41.97
C TYR A 135 -7.90 13.63 -42.40
N SER A 136 -7.55 14.35 -43.47
CA SER A 136 -8.40 15.38 -44.08
C SER A 136 -8.71 15.07 -45.55
N PRO A 137 -9.94 15.31 -46.02
CA PRO A 137 -10.30 15.08 -47.41
C PRO A 137 -9.52 15.98 -48.35
N THR A 138 -9.00 15.41 -49.43
CA THR A 138 -8.65 16.19 -50.61
C THR A 138 -9.83 16.29 -51.56
N LEU A 139 -9.94 17.44 -52.23
CA LEU A 139 -10.92 17.67 -53.29
C LEU A 139 -10.55 16.95 -54.60
N PHE A 140 -9.44 16.21 -54.64
CA PHE A 140 -8.93 15.54 -55.83
C PHE A 140 -8.99 14.02 -55.63
N GLY A 141 -10.18 13.46 -55.82
CA GLY A 141 -10.32 12.01 -55.92
C GLY A 141 -9.44 11.44 -57.04
N LYS A 142 -8.98 10.21 -56.87
CA LYS A 142 -8.31 9.43 -57.92
C LYS A 142 -9.27 9.33 -59.12
N LEU A 143 -9.03 10.13 -60.17
CA LEU A 143 -9.67 9.95 -61.47
C LEU A 143 -9.25 8.58 -61.98
N GLY A 144 -10.11 7.57 -61.78
CA GLY A 144 -10.08 6.40 -62.65
C GLY A 144 -10.17 6.90 -64.09
N LEU A 145 -9.29 6.40 -64.97
CA LEU A 145 -9.33 6.70 -66.39
C LEU A 145 -10.77 6.47 -66.89
N ILE A 146 -11.49 7.55 -67.19
CA ILE A 146 -12.79 7.47 -67.86
C ILE A 146 -12.46 7.36 -69.36
N PRO A 147 -12.61 6.20 -70.01
CA PRO A 147 -12.55 6.15 -71.47
C PRO A 147 -13.67 7.05 -72.02
N ILE A 148 -13.32 7.85 -73.01
CA ILE A 148 -14.08 9.00 -73.56
C ILE A 148 -15.47 8.67 -74.16
N TYR A 149 -16.03 7.47 -73.98
CA TYR A 149 -17.34 7.12 -74.52
C TYR A 149 -18.25 6.43 -73.51
N GLY A 150 -19.22 7.20 -73.01
CA GLY A 150 -20.56 6.75 -72.63
C GLY A 150 -20.71 5.91 -71.36
N THR A 151 -21.05 6.56 -70.24
CA THR A 151 -22.16 6.17 -69.33
C THR A 151 -22.37 7.32 -68.34
N VAL A 152 -23.55 7.91 -68.37
CA VAL A 152 -24.04 8.88 -67.37
C VAL A 152 -24.42 8.09 -66.12
N GLY A 153 -23.81 8.43 -64.98
CA GLY A 153 -24.22 7.94 -63.65
C GLY A 153 -23.29 6.90 -63.04
N GLN A 154 -22.14 7.32 -62.52
CA GLN A 154 -21.48 6.62 -61.40
C GLN A 154 -21.00 7.63 -60.36
N ALA A 155 -21.33 7.35 -59.11
CA ALA A 155 -20.93 8.13 -57.95
C ALA A 155 -19.41 8.15 -57.84
N VAL A 156 -18.82 9.34 -57.94
CA VAL A 156 -17.41 9.53 -57.60
C VAL A 156 -17.31 9.54 -56.07
N THR A 157 -16.98 8.40 -55.47
CA THR A 157 -16.47 8.40 -54.10
C THR A 157 -15.22 7.55 -53.97
N PRO A 158 -14.05 8.12 -54.28
CA PRO A 158 -12.86 7.87 -53.49
C PRO A 158 -12.35 9.20 -52.93
N LYS A 159 -12.70 9.48 -51.68
CA LYS A 159 -12.13 10.56 -50.87
C LYS A 159 -10.68 10.18 -50.57
N SER A 160 -9.73 10.63 -51.40
CA SER A 160 -8.31 10.49 -51.09
C SER A 160 -8.00 11.44 -49.94
N MET A 161 -7.53 10.90 -48.81
CA MET A 161 -7.24 11.68 -47.63
C MET A 161 -5.76 12.02 -47.57
N ILE A 162 -5.43 13.24 -47.15
CA ILE A 162 -4.08 13.59 -46.69
C ILE A 162 -4.02 13.22 -45.22
N ALA A 163 -2.97 12.52 -44.83
CA ALA A 163 -2.72 12.14 -43.46
C ALA A 163 -1.46 12.84 -42.93
N ARG A 164 -1.46 13.20 -41.64
CA ARG A 164 -0.25 13.53 -40.88
C ARG A 164 -0.24 12.71 -39.60
N GLN A 165 0.93 12.21 -39.23
CA GLN A 165 1.13 11.47 -37.99
C GLN A 165 2.10 12.22 -37.10
N VAL A 166 1.79 12.25 -35.80
CA VAL A 166 2.66 12.77 -34.76
C VAL A 166 2.74 11.77 -33.64
N ARG A 167 3.97 11.58 -33.15
CA ARG A 167 4.25 10.89 -31.89
C ARG A 167 4.62 11.92 -30.82
N VAL A 168 3.97 11.81 -29.68
CA VAL A 168 4.29 12.53 -28.46
C VAL A 168 4.76 11.56 -27.40
N SER A 169 5.98 11.73 -26.93
CA SER A 169 6.47 11.01 -25.76
C SER A 169 6.02 11.73 -24.49
N THR A 170 5.64 10.97 -23.47
CA THR A 170 5.18 11.51 -22.21
C THR A 170 6.10 11.14 -21.05
N ALA A 171 6.05 11.92 -19.97
CA ALA A 171 6.68 11.59 -18.70
C ALA A 171 5.71 11.84 -17.54
N LYS A 172 5.92 11.17 -16.40
CA LYS A 172 5.09 11.33 -15.19
C LYS A 172 5.41 12.64 -14.47
N TYR A 173 4.36 13.32 -13.99
CA TYR A 173 4.48 14.32 -12.93
C TYR A 173 4.51 13.63 -11.58
N ASN A 174 5.69 13.49 -11.01
CA ASN A 174 5.84 12.89 -9.69
C ASN A 174 5.31 13.86 -8.63
N LEU A 175 4.49 13.34 -7.73
CA LEU A 175 3.84 14.10 -6.66
C LEU A 175 4.87 14.77 -5.74
N PHE A 176 5.86 13.99 -5.34
CA PHE A 176 6.89 14.40 -4.38
C PHE A 176 8.20 14.70 -5.10
N MET A 177 8.19 15.79 -5.87
CA MET A 177 9.39 16.38 -6.47
C MET A 177 10.22 17.21 -5.47
N PHE A 178 9.59 17.63 -4.37
CA PHE A 178 10.25 18.34 -3.26
C PHE A 178 10.30 17.45 -2.02
N SER A 179 11.39 17.54 -1.27
CA SER A 179 11.45 17.01 0.09
C SER A 179 10.51 17.79 1.01
N VAL A 180 10.55 19.12 0.87
CA VAL A 180 9.62 20.05 1.51
C VAL A 180 9.07 21.01 0.45
N GLY A 181 7.79 20.88 0.14
CA GLY A 181 7.06 21.78 -0.75
C GLY A 181 6.04 22.64 -0.01
N ALA A 182 5.88 23.91 -0.41
CA ALA A 182 4.81 24.75 0.09
C ALA A 182 4.18 25.59 -1.03
N LYS A 183 2.86 25.82 -0.98
CA LYS A 183 2.24 26.89 -1.79
C LYS A 183 2.70 28.25 -1.30
N GLY A 184 2.45 28.54 -0.03
CA GLY A 184 2.97 29.68 0.71
C GLY A 184 4.37 29.42 1.27
N ASN A 185 4.58 29.79 2.54
CA ASN A 185 5.94 29.88 3.10
C ASN A 185 6.48 28.54 3.62
N ILE A 186 7.81 28.40 3.58
CA ILE A 186 8.56 27.38 4.32
C ILE A 186 9.33 28.09 5.44
N ILE A 187 9.13 27.65 6.69
CA ILE A 187 9.64 28.34 7.87
C ILE A 187 10.31 27.36 8.84
N PHE A 188 11.57 27.63 9.18
CA PHE A 188 12.33 26.88 10.17
C PHE A 188 12.55 27.77 11.40
N ASN A 189 11.82 27.47 12.47
CA ASN A 189 11.93 28.13 13.77
C ASN A 189 12.78 27.26 14.72
N GLY A 190 14.08 27.16 14.45
CA GLY A 190 15.01 26.41 15.29
C GLY A 190 16.20 25.83 14.52
N GLN A 191 16.68 24.68 14.97
CA GLN A 191 17.77 23.93 14.33
C GLN A 191 17.14 22.83 13.48
N GLY A 192 16.82 23.14 12.22
CA GLY A 192 16.24 22.15 11.31
C GLY A 192 17.23 21.72 10.23
N GLY A 193 17.32 20.43 9.99
CA GLY A 193 18.12 19.81 8.93
C GLY A 193 17.23 19.19 7.85
N VAL A 194 17.60 19.34 6.59
CA VAL A 194 17.03 18.56 5.49
C VAL A 194 18.15 17.91 4.71
N ASP A 195 18.13 16.59 4.59
CA ASP A 195 19.04 15.82 3.75
C ASP A 195 18.26 14.82 2.88
N SER A 196 19.00 14.01 2.11
CA SER A 196 18.41 12.96 1.30
C SER A 196 19.17 11.64 1.42
N PHE A 197 18.54 10.57 0.96
CA PHE A 197 19.13 9.25 0.79
C PHE A 197 18.31 8.50 -0.27
N ASN A 198 18.77 7.34 -0.73
CA ASN A 198 18.01 6.54 -1.69
C ASN A 198 17.81 5.11 -1.18
N SER A 199 16.58 4.75 -0.81
CA SER A 199 16.26 3.42 -0.27
C SER A 199 16.46 2.28 -1.27
N GLN A 200 16.54 2.58 -2.57
CA GLN A 200 16.82 1.58 -3.61
C GLN A 200 18.32 1.45 -3.93
N SER A 201 19.15 2.37 -3.44
CA SER A 201 20.59 2.40 -3.70
C SER A 201 21.39 1.85 -2.53
N PRO A 202 22.18 0.77 -2.70
CA PRO A 202 23.02 0.24 -1.64
C PRO A 202 24.19 1.15 -1.22
N SER A 203 24.52 2.19 -2.01
CA SER A 203 25.57 3.17 -1.66
C SER A 203 25.04 4.32 -0.81
N ASP A 204 23.74 4.59 -0.91
CA ASP A 204 23.10 5.77 -0.33
C ASP A 204 22.10 5.35 0.77
N SER A 205 22.14 4.08 1.19
CA SER A 205 21.32 3.53 2.27
C SER A 205 22.00 2.34 2.92
N PHE A 206 21.61 2.04 4.17
CA PHE A 206 22.03 0.83 4.86
C PHE A 206 20.89 -0.20 4.82
N TYR A 207 20.96 -1.15 3.87
CA TYR A 207 19.88 -2.12 3.61
C TYR A 207 18.53 -1.48 3.26
N GLY A 208 18.54 -0.34 2.56
CA GLY A 208 17.33 0.40 2.18
C GLY A 208 16.80 1.35 3.25
N LEU A 209 17.47 1.42 4.40
CA LEU A 209 17.13 2.33 5.51
C LEU A 209 18.05 3.55 5.52
N TYR A 210 17.54 4.66 6.06
CA TYR A 210 18.33 5.87 6.27
C TYR A 210 19.42 5.62 7.31
N ASP A 211 20.64 6.05 6.98
CA ASP A 211 21.77 6.07 7.90
C ASP A 211 22.55 7.37 7.69
N PRO A 212 22.83 8.15 8.76
CA PRO A 212 23.54 9.43 8.66
C PRO A 212 24.95 9.37 8.05
N ARG A 213 25.50 8.18 7.79
CA ARG A 213 26.81 8.01 7.12
C ARG A 213 26.70 7.97 5.60
N TYR A 214 25.51 7.71 5.07
CA TYR A 214 25.25 7.51 3.64
C TYR A 214 24.27 8.55 3.07
N HIS A 215 23.96 9.60 3.83
CA HIS A 215 23.12 10.69 3.35
C HIS A 215 23.78 11.47 2.20
N THR A 216 22.95 11.98 1.29
CA THR A 216 23.33 12.75 0.11
C THR A 216 22.76 14.17 0.19
N ALA A 217 23.06 14.97 -0.84
CA ALA A 217 22.63 16.36 -0.96
C ALA A 217 21.69 16.58 -2.17
N ASP A 218 20.74 15.67 -2.34
CA ASP A 218 19.75 15.65 -3.43
C ASP A 218 18.36 16.14 -2.95
N ALA A 219 18.28 16.72 -1.74
CA ALA A 219 17.03 17.25 -1.22
C ALA A 219 16.70 18.59 -1.88
N ILE A 220 15.46 18.74 -2.36
CA ILE A 220 14.98 19.98 -2.96
C ILE A 220 13.85 20.55 -2.11
N ILE A 221 14.01 21.78 -1.62
CA ILE A 221 12.94 22.54 -0.96
C ILE A 221 12.36 23.58 -1.92
N GLY A 222 11.03 23.68 -1.97
CA GLY A 222 10.34 24.47 -2.99
C GLY A 222 9.15 25.27 -2.46
N SER A 223 9.08 26.56 -2.76
CA SER A 223 7.89 27.39 -2.47
C SER A 223 7.33 28.01 -3.75
N THR A 224 6.05 27.75 -4.06
CA THR A 224 5.44 28.18 -5.35
C THR A 224 4.91 29.60 -5.34
N ASP A 225 4.49 30.14 -4.20
CA ASP A 225 3.91 31.50 -4.05
C ASP A 225 4.43 32.23 -2.80
N GLY A 226 5.40 31.67 -2.09
CA GLY A 226 5.89 32.18 -0.80
C GLY A 226 7.40 32.29 -0.69
N ASN A 227 7.85 32.54 0.55
CA ASN A 227 9.25 32.67 0.91
C ASN A 227 9.76 31.43 1.64
N ILE A 228 11.07 31.23 1.59
CA ILE A 228 11.78 30.23 2.38
C ILE A 228 12.62 30.95 3.44
N ASN A 229 12.36 30.66 4.70
CA ASN A 229 13.17 31.14 5.82
C ASN A 229 13.70 29.94 6.62
N LEU A 230 15.00 29.70 6.52
CA LEU A 230 15.66 28.58 7.20
C LEU A 230 16.07 28.88 8.64
N GLY A 231 15.80 30.09 9.14
CA GLY A 231 16.28 30.50 10.46
C GLY A 231 17.81 30.56 10.54
N ALA A 232 18.35 31.00 11.67
CA ALA A 232 19.80 31.24 11.80
C ALA A 232 20.65 29.95 11.78
N GLN A 233 20.06 28.79 12.04
CA GLN A 233 20.76 27.52 12.22
C GLN A 233 20.18 26.38 11.36
N GLY A 234 19.28 26.69 10.41
CA GLY A 234 18.78 25.68 9.48
C GLY A 234 19.82 25.29 8.44
N VAL A 235 19.88 24.01 8.10
CA VAL A 235 20.82 23.44 7.14
C VAL A 235 20.05 22.59 6.14
N VAL A 236 20.32 22.78 4.84
CA VAL A 236 19.71 21.99 3.76
C VAL A 236 20.81 21.47 2.84
N TYR A 237 20.94 20.15 2.80
CA TYR A 237 21.84 19.46 1.89
C TYR A 237 21.13 19.26 0.55
N GLY A 238 21.38 20.17 -0.39
CA GLY A 238 20.80 20.17 -1.73
C GLY A 238 20.44 21.55 -2.22
N GLU A 239 19.23 21.69 -2.78
CA GLU A 239 18.82 22.88 -3.51
C GLU A 239 17.54 23.50 -2.94
N ALA A 240 17.41 24.81 -3.10
CA ALA A 240 16.20 25.55 -2.79
C ALA A 240 15.68 26.26 -4.05
N THR A 241 14.36 26.29 -4.21
CA THR A 241 13.74 27.03 -5.30
C THR A 241 12.50 27.77 -4.83
N THR A 242 12.34 29.00 -5.31
CA THR A 242 11.15 29.82 -5.05
C THR A 242 10.56 30.33 -6.35
N SER A 243 9.35 30.84 -6.29
CA SER A 243 8.81 31.65 -7.38
C SER A 243 9.65 32.93 -7.61
N PRO A 244 9.45 33.61 -8.76
CA PRO A 244 10.13 34.86 -9.08
C PRO A 244 10.01 35.97 -8.03
N ASP A 245 8.89 35.98 -7.29
CA ASP A 245 8.62 36.95 -6.23
C ASP A 245 9.04 36.44 -4.83
N GLY A 246 9.33 35.15 -4.71
CA GLY A 246 9.77 34.52 -3.47
C GLY A 246 11.25 34.77 -3.18
N THR A 247 11.61 34.71 -1.91
CA THR A 247 12.98 34.92 -1.44
C THR A 247 13.41 33.81 -0.48
N LEU A 248 14.67 33.42 -0.58
CA LEU A 248 15.36 32.62 0.42
C LEU A 248 16.07 33.54 1.44
N THR A 249 15.86 33.27 2.73
CA THR A 249 16.47 34.03 3.83
C THR A 249 17.05 33.10 4.90
N ASN A 250 18.23 33.47 5.42
CA ASN A 250 18.96 32.76 6.48
C ASN A 250 19.35 31.30 6.11
N GLY A 251 19.95 30.59 7.07
CA GLY A 251 20.36 29.20 6.96
C GLY A 251 21.57 28.96 6.07
N THR A 252 21.88 27.68 5.89
CA THR A 252 22.98 27.19 5.05
C THR A 252 22.42 26.18 4.04
N ILE A 253 22.70 26.36 2.76
CA ILE A 253 22.27 25.47 1.67
C ILE A 253 23.44 25.19 0.74
N GLY A 254 23.63 23.92 0.39
CA GLY A 254 24.64 23.53 -0.58
C GLY A 254 24.85 22.03 -0.65
N SER A 255 25.91 21.65 -1.35
CA SER A 255 26.40 20.28 -1.46
C SER A 255 26.97 19.76 -0.14
N LEU A 256 27.07 18.43 -0.04
CA LEU A 256 27.60 17.74 1.14
C LEU A 256 29.01 18.22 1.50
N ASP A 257 29.90 18.33 0.50
CA ASP A 257 31.29 18.76 0.70
C ASP A 257 31.39 20.23 1.14
N TRP A 258 30.54 21.10 0.59
CA TRP A 258 30.56 22.52 0.90
C TRP A 258 30.12 22.80 2.34
N ILE A 259 29.03 22.15 2.79
CA ILE A 259 28.52 22.28 4.15
C ILE A 259 29.48 21.62 5.15
N ASN A 260 29.95 20.41 4.87
CA ASN A 260 30.91 19.71 5.74
C ASN A 260 32.28 20.41 5.80
N GLY A 261 32.61 21.22 4.79
CA GLY A 261 33.76 22.13 4.79
C GLY A 261 33.65 23.31 5.76
N GLY A 262 32.50 23.49 6.43
CA GLY A 262 32.25 24.54 7.42
C GLY A 262 31.81 25.88 6.84
N ASN A 263 31.41 25.91 5.56
CA ASN A 263 30.88 27.12 4.94
C ASN A 263 29.44 27.39 5.42
N THR A 264 29.03 28.67 5.38
CA THR A 264 27.69 29.11 5.79
C THR A 264 27.04 29.98 4.71
N GLY A 265 25.71 30.00 4.68
CA GLY A 265 24.94 30.70 3.64
C GLY A 265 24.58 29.81 2.45
N THR A 266 24.36 30.40 1.28
CA THR A 266 23.92 29.67 0.09
C THR A 266 25.09 29.45 -0.87
N GLU A 267 25.40 28.19 -1.18
CA GLU A 267 26.37 27.83 -2.23
C GLU A 267 25.89 28.33 -3.60
N ALA A 268 26.83 28.77 -4.44
CA ALA A 268 26.51 29.26 -5.77
C ALA A 268 25.90 28.13 -6.63
N GLY A 269 24.68 28.34 -7.11
CA GLY A 269 23.92 27.37 -7.91
C GLY A 269 22.86 26.61 -7.12
N SER A 270 22.94 26.58 -5.79
CA SER A 270 21.99 25.84 -4.92
C SER A 270 20.69 26.58 -4.63
N TYR A 271 20.50 27.78 -5.19
CA TYR A 271 19.24 28.53 -5.09
C TYR A 271 18.83 29.10 -6.45
N GLN A 272 17.57 28.88 -6.81
CA GLN A 272 16.92 29.44 -8.00
C GLN A 272 15.60 30.11 -7.61
N ASN A 273 15.18 31.13 -8.36
CA ASN A 273 13.94 31.86 -8.12
C ASN A 273 13.01 31.85 -9.35
N ASP A 274 13.00 30.77 -10.11
CA ASP A 274 12.22 30.63 -11.33
C ASP A 274 11.21 29.48 -11.27
N LEU A 275 10.84 29.04 -10.05
CA LEU A 275 9.87 27.97 -9.89
C LEU A 275 8.51 28.40 -10.47
N ASN A 276 8.07 27.66 -11.47
CA ASN A 276 6.75 27.80 -12.08
C ASN A 276 6.06 26.44 -12.14
N GLN A 277 5.70 25.93 -10.96
CA GLN A 277 4.97 24.67 -10.80
C GLN A 277 3.70 24.93 -9.99
N ASN A 278 2.62 24.26 -10.34
CA ASN A 278 1.35 24.36 -9.61
C ASN A 278 1.12 23.10 -8.77
N LEU A 279 0.82 23.27 -7.48
CA LEU A 279 0.44 22.18 -6.59
C LEU A 279 -1.07 21.93 -6.71
N HIS A 280 -1.45 20.85 -7.40
CA HIS A 280 -2.84 20.52 -7.71
C HIS A 280 -3.66 20.06 -6.50
N ASP A 281 -4.98 20.27 -6.55
CA ASP A 281 -5.86 19.84 -5.48
C ASP A 281 -6.00 18.32 -5.44
N VAL A 282 -6.14 17.75 -4.25
CA VAL A 282 -6.40 16.33 -4.07
C VAL A 282 -7.87 16.05 -4.39
N GLU A 283 -8.10 15.12 -5.31
CA GLU A 283 -9.44 14.59 -5.58
C GLU A 283 -9.66 13.27 -4.83
N LEU A 284 -10.87 13.11 -4.30
CA LEU A 284 -11.30 11.90 -3.63
C LEU A 284 -11.57 10.78 -4.67
N PRO A 285 -11.19 9.52 -4.40
CA PRO A 285 -11.49 8.42 -5.31
C PRO A 285 -12.99 8.27 -5.57
N TYR A 286 -13.34 7.93 -6.81
CA TYR A 286 -14.74 7.72 -7.19
C TYR A 286 -15.41 6.67 -6.30
N GLY A 287 -16.56 7.02 -5.72
CA GLY A 287 -17.34 6.14 -4.86
C GLY A 287 -16.87 6.06 -3.40
N ALA A 288 -15.88 6.85 -2.98
CA ALA A 288 -15.37 6.82 -1.60
C ALA A 288 -16.41 7.17 -0.52
N GLU A 289 -17.42 7.96 -0.86
CA GLU A 289 -18.55 8.27 0.01
C GLU A 289 -19.40 7.04 0.37
N SER A 290 -19.30 5.97 -0.42
CA SER A 290 -20.04 4.72 -0.24
C SER A 290 -19.22 3.57 0.35
N TRP A 291 -17.95 3.82 0.71
CA TRP A 291 -17.07 2.80 1.28
C TRP A 291 -17.54 2.34 2.66
N PRO A 292 -17.31 1.06 3.02
CA PRO A 292 -17.71 0.52 4.31
C PRO A 292 -17.06 1.27 5.47
N LEU A 293 -17.83 1.49 6.54
CA LEU A 293 -17.35 2.18 7.73
C LEU A 293 -16.35 1.31 8.51
N LEU A 294 -15.16 1.85 8.78
CA LEU A 294 -14.21 1.28 9.72
C LEU A 294 -14.65 1.60 11.15
N GLY A 295 -15.38 0.66 11.76
CA GLY A 295 -15.81 0.77 13.16
C GLY A 295 -14.69 0.48 14.14
N THR A 296 -14.92 0.80 15.42
CA THR A 296 -14.05 0.34 16.50
C THR A 296 -14.16 -1.18 16.61
N CYS A 297 -13.03 -1.88 16.47
CA CYS A 297 -12.92 -3.28 16.79
C CYS A 297 -11.88 -3.40 17.90
N TYR A 298 -12.31 -3.61 19.14
CA TYR A 298 -11.41 -3.99 20.23
C TYR A 298 -10.91 -5.41 19.98
N CYS A 299 -10.04 -5.55 18.99
CA CYS A 299 -9.46 -6.82 18.59
C CYS A 299 -8.15 -7.00 19.34
N SER A 300 -8.02 -8.16 20.00
CA SER A 300 -6.78 -8.57 20.63
C SER A 300 -6.08 -9.52 19.67
N ILE A 301 -4.91 -9.12 19.17
CA ILE A 301 -4.06 -9.98 18.36
C ILE A 301 -2.94 -10.49 19.26
N THR A 302 -2.80 -11.81 19.28
CA THR A 302 -1.70 -12.49 19.95
C THR A 302 -0.50 -12.49 19.02
N ILE A 303 0.52 -11.70 19.35
CA ILE A 303 1.78 -11.69 18.60
C ILE A 303 2.75 -12.65 19.29
N THR A 304 3.27 -13.59 18.51
CA THR A 304 4.36 -14.49 18.92
C THR A 304 5.68 -13.86 18.48
N ASN A 305 6.39 -13.20 19.41
CA ASN A 305 7.73 -12.68 19.13
C ASN A 305 8.79 -13.65 19.66
N PRO A 306 9.67 -14.21 18.78
CA PRO A 306 10.78 -15.02 19.23
C PRO A 306 11.88 -14.11 19.82
N VAL A 307 11.98 -14.07 21.14
CA VAL A 307 13.08 -13.34 21.80
C VAL A 307 14.26 -14.29 21.99
N ARG A 308 15.42 -13.93 21.43
CA ARG A 308 16.68 -14.66 21.67
C ARG A 308 17.35 -14.09 22.90
N GLU A 309 17.32 -14.84 23.99
CA GLU A 309 18.06 -14.49 25.20
C GLU A 309 19.24 -15.43 25.42
N ALA A 310 20.32 -14.87 25.94
CA ALA A 310 21.46 -15.63 26.42
C ALA A 310 21.08 -16.30 27.74
N LYS A 311 20.78 -17.60 27.71
CA LYS A 311 20.48 -18.38 28.90
C LYS A 311 21.58 -19.39 29.14
N THR A 312 21.84 -19.69 30.40
CA THR A 312 22.76 -20.78 30.73
C THR A 312 22.07 -22.11 30.51
N ILE A 313 22.61 -22.91 29.58
CA ILE A 313 22.14 -24.25 29.24
C ILE A 313 23.04 -25.27 29.94
N VAL A 314 22.42 -26.29 30.53
CA VAL A 314 23.12 -27.46 31.09
C VAL A 314 22.80 -28.65 30.20
N SER A 315 23.81 -29.17 29.51
CA SER A 315 23.67 -30.29 28.57
C SER A 315 24.49 -31.50 29.06
N PRO A 316 23.93 -32.72 29.05
CA PRO A 316 24.69 -33.94 29.29
C PRO A 316 25.55 -34.35 28.07
N ILE A 317 25.37 -33.69 26.91
CA ILE A 317 26.09 -33.99 25.65
C ILE A 317 27.00 -32.80 25.29
N TYR A 318 28.19 -33.09 24.78
CA TYR A 318 29.15 -32.08 24.32
C TYR A 318 28.55 -31.30 23.14
N PRO A 319 28.41 -29.96 23.24
CA PRO A 319 27.80 -29.18 22.17
C PRO A 319 28.69 -29.16 20.91
N ASN A 320 28.12 -29.55 19.77
CA ASN A 320 28.75 -29.50 18.44
C ASN A 320 27.75 -28.90 17.42
N PRO A 321 28.06 -27.77 16.77
CA PRO A 321 29.29 -26.97 16.87
C PRO A 321 29.44 -26.27 18.23
N LEU A 322 30.68 -25.91 18.60
CA LEU A 322 30.96 -25.25 19.88
C LEU A 322 30.24 -23.89 19.98
N PRO A 323 29.62 -23.56 21.14
CA PRO A 323 28.96 -22.27 21.34
C PRO A 323 29.97 -21.10 21.33
N PRO A 324 29.58 -19.92 20.81
CA PRO A 324 30.38 -18.70 20.94
C PRO A 324 30.54 -18.33 22.42
N GLY A 325 31.75 -18.48 22.95
CA GLY A 325 32.07 -18.27 24.38
C GLY A 325 32.50 -19.52 25.16
N GLY A 326 32.44 -20.71 24.55
CA GLY A 326 32.96 -21.95 25.14
C GLY A 326 32.14 -22.51 26.31
N ILE A 327 32.67 -23.55 26.96
CA ILE A 327 32.05 -24.21 28.11
C ILE A 327 32.50 -23.49 29.39
N ILE A 328 31.53 -23.13 30.24
CA ILE A 328 31.72 -22.31 31.44
C ILE A 328 32.16 -23.16 32.64
N SER A 329 31.67 -24.39 32.76
CA SER A 329 32.10 -25.34 33.82
C SER A 329 31.62 -26.77 33.54
N THR A 330 32.33 -27.76 34.08
CA THR A 330 31.90 -29.16 34.20
C THR A 330 31.58 -29.47 35.66
N ASN A 331 30.32 -29.78 35.98
CA ASN A 331 29.91 -30.25 37.30
C ASN A 331 29.25 -31.63 37.20
N SER A 332 29.28 -32.38 38.29
CA SER A 332 28.61 -33.68 38.42
C SER A 332 27.10 -33.50 38.60
N LEU A 333 26.29 -34.19 37.79
CA LEU A 333 24.82 -34.13 37.83
C LEU A 333 24.23 -35.42 38.41
N LEU A 334 23.26 -35.28 39.33
CA LEU A 334 22.46 -36.39 39.83
C LEU A 334 21.40 -36.77 38.78
N VAL A 335 21.48 -37.98 38.27
CA VAL A 335 20.57 -38.51 37.25
C VAL A 335 19.74 -39.62 37.88
N THR A 336 18.41 -39.59 37.69
CA THR A 336 17.47 -40.64 38.14
C THR A 336 16.79 -41.25 36.93
N THR A 337 16.88 -42.57 36.74
CA THR A 337 16.30 -43.31 35.61
C THR A 337 15.60 -44.57 36.06
N ASP A 338 14.57 -45.01 35.33
CA ASP A 338 13.87 -46.28 35.63
C ASP A 338 14.61 -47.52 35.08
N TYR A 339 15.66 -47.31 34.29
CA TYR A 339 16.52 -48.35 33.73
C TYR A 339 17.88 -48.37 34.42
N HIS A 340 18.41 -49.57 34.69
CA HIS A 340 19.75 -49.72 35.25
C HIS A 340 20.79 -49.29 34.19
N PRO A 341 21.70 -48.36 34.51
CA PRO A 341 22.67 -47.87 33.54
C PRO A 341 23.66 -48.98 33.12
N SER A 342 24.04 -48.97 31.85
CA SER A 342 25.04 -49.88 31.27
C SER A 342 25.91 -49.12 30.25
N PRO A 343 27.23 -49.00 30.45
CA PRO A 343 28.01 -49.53 31.58
C PRO A 343 27.67 -48.83 32.92
N VAL A 344 27.98 -49.50 34.04
CA VAL A 344 27.74 -48.95 35.39
C VAL A 344 28.67 -47.76 35.61
N PRO A 345 28.16 -46.57 35.99
CA PRO A 345 28.97 -45.40 36.29
C PRO A 345 29.91 -45.64 37.48
N ASP A 346 31.13 -45.09 37.40
CA ASP A 346 32.17 -45.23 38.44
C ASP A 346 31.76 -44.67 39.81
N SER A 347 30.78 -43.76 39.85
CA SER A 347 30.21 -43.21 41.10
C SER A 347 29.39 -44.21 41.90
N GLY A 348 29.08 -45.38 41.34
CA GLY A 348 28.08 -46.30 41.87
C GLY A 348 26.65 -45.85 41.54
N VAL A 349 25.70 -46.78 41.69
CA VAL A 349 24.28 -46.59 41.41
C VAL A 349 23.49 -46.90 42.68
N GLU A 350 22.73 -45.92 43.16
CA GLU A 350 21.75 -46.12 44.23
C GLU A 350 20.44 -46.62 43.62
N THR A 351 19.96 -47.77 44.08
CA THR A 351 18.68 -48.33 43.64
C THR A 351 17.61 -48.00 44.66
N ASN A 352 16.63 -47.19 44.27
CA ASN A 352 15.48 -46.82 45.08
C ASN A 352 14.27 -47.66 44.65
N LEU A 353 13.74 -48.42 45.60
CA LEU A 353 12.53 -49.22 45.42
C LEU A 353 11.34 -48.45 45.99
N THR A 354 10.32 -48.22 45.14
CA THR A 354 9.06 -47.61 45.57
C THR A 354 7.89 -48.54 45.27
N PHE A 355 6.92 -48.58 46.19
CA PHE A 355 5.68 -49.34 46.05
C PHE A 355 4.53 -48.40 45.75
N ASN A 356 3.85 -48.63 44.63
CA ASN A 356 2.66 -47.88 44.25
C ASN A 356 1.42 -48.74 44.46
N THR A 357 0.31 -48.11 44.88
CA THR A 357 -1.00 -48.75 45.04
C THR A 357 -2.05 -47.96 44.26
N SER A 358 -2.87 -48.64 43.46
CA SER A 358 -3.98 -48.06 42.70
C SER A 358 -5.27 -48.84 42.93
N SER A 359 -6.43 -48.20 42.88
CA SER A 359 -7.74 -48.88 42.89
C SER A 359 -8.17 -49.37 41.50
N THR A 360 -7.44 -49.00 40.45
CA THR A 360 -7.67 -49.41 39.06
C THR A 360 -6.41 -50.07 38.48
N TYR A 361 -6.59 -51.06 37.59
CA TYR A 361 -5.47 -51.77 36.97
C TYR A 361 -4.71 -50.81 36.03
N PRO A 362 -3.38 -50.64 36.21
CA PRO A 362 -2.61 -49.70 35.39
C PRO A 362 -2.52 -50.17 33.93
N ASN A 363 -2.72 -49.25 32.98
CA ASN A 363 -2.57 -49.46 31.54
C ASN A 363 -1.74 -48.31 30.93
N PRO A 364 -0.57 -48.57 30.32
CA PRO A 364 0.05 -49.89 30.08
C PRO A 364 0.51 -50.59 31.37
N GLU A 365 0.60 -51.93 31.33
CA GLU A 365 1.04 -52.72 32.50
C GLU A 365 2.49 -52.35 32.89
N PRO A 366 2.76 -52.06 34.19
CA PRO A 366 4.09 -51.78 34.68
C PRO A 366 5.11 -52.88 34.35
N PRO A 367 6.38 -52.52 34.04
CA PRO A 367 7.39 -53.46 33.55
C PRO A 367 7.70 -54.64 34.47
N PHE A 368 7.45 -54.50 35.77
CA PHE A 368 7.76 -55.49 36.80
C PHE A 368 6.52 -56.26 37.30
N GLY A 369 5.40 -56.13 36.59
CA GLY A 369 4.14 -56.80 36.88
C GLY A 369 3.35 -56.15 38.02
N VAL A 370 2.06 -56.46 38.06
CA VAL A 370 1.10 -55.94 39.04
C VAL A 370 0.60 -57.06 39.93
N ARG A 371 0.61 -56.84 41.25
CA ARG A 371 -0.09 -57.70 42.22
C ARG A 371 -1.47 -57.14 42.52
N THR A 372 -2.50 -57.93 42.25
CA THR A 372 -3.87 -57.66 42.69
C THR A 372 -4.02 -58.09 44.15
N ASN A 373 -4.41 -57.16 45.01
CA ASN A 373 -4.76 -57.37 46.41
C ASN A 373 -6.26 -57.11 46.59
N ASP A 374 -6.93 -57.79 47.51
CA ASP A 374 -8.33 -57.48 47.83
C ASP A 374 -8.39 -56.12 48.58
N GLY A 375 -9.39 -55.29 48.27
CA GLY A 375 -9.49 -53.91 48.79
C GLY A 375 -10.23 -53.79 50.12
N ASP A 376 -9.59 -53.20 51.15
CA ASP A 376 -10.15 -52.98 52.50
C ASP A 376 -10.48 -51.51 52.81
N SER A 377 -10.46 -50.60 51.83
CA SER A 377 -10.66 -49.15 52.06
C SER A 377 -12.01 -48.63 51.54
N GLU A 378 -12.84 -48.08 52.43
CA GLU A 378 -14.11 -47.41 52.08
C GLU A 378 -13.88 -46.10 51.30
N LEU A 379 -14.60 -45.91 50.19
CA LEU A 379 -14.65 -44.66 49.42
C LEU A 379 -16.04 -44.06 49.48
N THR A 380 -16.13 -42.73 49.65
CA THR A 380 -17.39 -41.98 49.79
C THR A 380 -17.56 -40.96 48.65
N TRP A 381 -18.71 -41.00 47.97
CA TRP A 381 -19.05 -40.13 46.84
C TRP A 381 -20.27 -39.26 47.14
N LEU A 382 -20.30 -38.03 46.62
CA LEU A 382 -21.41 -37.07 46.81
C LEU A 382 -22.58 -37.28 45.82
N TYR A 383 -22.35 -38.03 44.74
CA TYR A 383 -23.33 -38.32 43.70
C TYR A 383 -23.46 -39.83 43.49
N HIS A 384 -24.65 -40.30 43.11
CA HIS A 384 -24.86 -41.72 42.79
C HIS A 384 -24.03 -42.10 41.56
N PRO A 385 -23.30 -43.23 41.56
CA PRO A 385 -22.67 -43.71 40.34
C PRO A 385 -23.76 -44.00 39.30
N VAL A 386 -23.63 -43.44 38.09
CA VAL A 386 -24.54 -43.75 36.97
C VAL A 386 -24.58 -45.26 36.70
N ASP A 387 -25.75 -45.79 36.33
CA ASP A 387 -26.16 -47.21 36.33
C ASP A 387 -25.28 -48.21 35.55
N TYR A 388 -24.17 -47.79 34.97
CA TYR A 388 -23.16 -48.64 34.33
C TYR A 388 -21.84 -48.79 35.13
N LEU A 389 -21.70 -48.11 36.28
CA LEU A 389 -20.50 -48.14 37.12
C LEU A 389 -20.78 -48.36 38.61
N THR A 390 -22.01 -48.73 39.00
CA THR A 390 -22.32 -49.02 40.41
C THR A 390 -21.57 -50.26 40.89
N PRO A 391 -20.56 -50.12 41.77
CA PRO A 391 -19.84 -51.27 42.29
C PRO A 391 -20.77 -52.11 43.18
N PRO A 392 -20.65 -53.44 43.21
CA PRO A 392 -21.39 -54.27 44.17
C PRO A 392 -21.09 -53.81 45.61
N GLY A 393 -22.11 -53.57 46.43
CA GLY A 393 -21.95 -53.20 47.85
C GLY A 393 -22.03 -51.70 48.19
N VAL A 394 -22.56 -50.85 47.29
CA VAL A 394 -22.83 -49.44 47.61
C VAL A 394 -23.88 -49.31 48.72
N THR A 395 -23.49 -48.66 49.83
CA THR A 395 -24.37 -48.24 50.91
C THR A 395 -24.75 -46.77 50.71
N THR A 396 -26.05 -46.45 50.71
CA THR A 396 -26.53 -45.07 50.62
C THR A 396 -26.64 -44.48 52.03
N ASN A 397 -25.79 -43.50 52.34
CA ASN A 397 -25.83 -42.83 53.63
C ASN A 397 -26.91 -41.76 53.61
N THR A 398 -27.77 -41.79 54.62
CA THR A 398 -28.88 -40.84 54.74
C THR A 398 -28.93 -40.19 56.11
N THR A 399 -29.36 -38.93 56.15
CA THR A 399 -29.72 -38.23 57.38
C THR A 399 -31.21 -37.91 57.37
N VAL A 400 -31.86 -38.10 58.52
CA VAL A 400 -33.28 -37.77 58.66
C VAL A 400 -33.41 -36.25 58.78
N VAL A 401 -34.12 -35.64 57.83
CA VAL A 401 -34.38 -34.21 57.77
C VAL A 401 -35.88 -33.97 57.74
N THR A 402 -36.32 -32.94 58.46
CA THR A 402 -37.70 -32.43 58.39
C THR A 402 -37.70 -31.09 57.68
N SER A 403 -38.44 -31.01 56.57
CA SER A 403 -38.51 -29.84 55.70
C SER A 403 -39.95 -29.34 55.54
N GLN A 404 -40.15 -28.05 55.22
CA GLN A 404 -41.49 -27.50 54.93
C GLN A 404 -41.94 -27.79 53.48
N ALA A 405 -40.99 -28.08 52.57
CA ALA A 405 -41.27 -28.47 51.20
C ALA A 405 -41.22 -30.00 51.05
N TYR A 406 -42.04 -30.56 50.16
CA TYR A 406 -41.91 -31.97 49.81
C TYR A 406 -40.57 -32.18 49.08
N PRO A 407 -39.75 -33.17 49.45
CA PRO A 407 -38.46 -33.38 48.80
C PRO A 407 -38.61 -33.78 47.33
N ALA A 408 -37.66 -33.37 46.49
CA ALA A 408 -37.64 -33.76 45.08
C ALA A 408 -37.35 -35.27 44.95
N GLU A 409 -37.98 -35.93 43.97
CA GLU A 409 -37.70 -37.34 43.67
C GLU A 409 -36.20 -37.55 43.39
N GLY A 410 -35.63 -38.64 43.92
CA GLY A 410 -34.20 -38.95 43.82
C GLY A 410 -33.29 -38.28 44.87
N THR A 411 -33.82 -37.40 45.75
CA THR A 411 -33.03 -36.73 46.81
C THR A 411 -33.16 -37.36 48.20
N TYR A 412 -34.01 -38.38 48.34
CA TYR A 412 -34.29 -39.08 49.59
C TYR A 412 -34.44 -40.58 49.35
N LEU A 413 -34.19 -41.38 50.39
CA LEU A 413 -34.38 -42.82 50.37
C LEU A 413 -35.60 -43.21 51.20
N GLY A 414 -36.43 -44.12 50.68
CA GLY A 414 -37.63 -44.59 51.36
C GLY A 414 -38.81 -43.61 51.29
N SER A 415 -39.78 -43.76 52.19
CA SER A 415 -41.01 -42.98 52.19
C SER A 415 -40.89 -41.64 52.94
N VAL A 416 -41.56 -40.60 52.43
CA VAL A 416 -41.67 -39.30 53.10
C VAL A 416 -42.86 -39.30 54.07
N THR A 417 -42.61 -39.05 55.34
CA THR A 417 -43.66 -38.91 56.36
C THR A 417 -44.18 -37.46 56.37
N THR A 418 -45.45 -37.28 56.06
CA THR A 418 -46.12 -35.96 56.14
C THR A 418 -46.63 -35.72 57.56
N ASN A 419 -46.09 -34.70 58.22
CA ASN A 419 -46.51 -34.23 59.53
C ASN A 419 -47.48 -33.05 59.33
N PRO A 420 -48.81 -33.27 59.40
CA PRO A 420 -49.79 -32.22 59.15
C PRO A 420 -49.70 -31.11 60.20
N ALA A 421 -49.97 -29.88 59.76
CA ALA A 421 -50.03 -28.73 60.66
C ALA A 421 -51.06 -28.93 61.81
N PRO A 422 -50.79 -28.46 63.04
CA PRO A 422 -51.72 -28.58 64.16
C PRO A 422 -53.09 -27.93 63.87
N THR A 423 -54.18 -28.60 64.25
CA THR A 423 -55.57 -28.15 63.94
C THR A 423 -56.09 -27.03 64.87
N LYS A 424 -55.34 -26.65 65.92
CA LYS A 424 -55.64 -25.52 66.84
C LYS A 424 -54.41 -24.63 67.04
N GLY A 425 -54.58 -23.30 66.99
CA GLY A 425 -53.52 -22.26 67.05
C GLY A 425 -53.70 -21.15 66.00
N PRO A 426 -52.98 -20.00 66.09
CA PRO A 426 -53.07 -18.92 65.09
C PRO A 426 -52.69 -19.42 63.69
N PRO A 427 -53.34 -18.98 62.59
CA PRO A 427 -53.05 -19.48 61.23
C PRO A 427 -51.57 -19.38 60.83
N LYS A 428 -50.85 -18.39 61.37
CA LYS A 428 -49.45 -18.07 61.04
C LYS A 428 -48.43 -19.15 61.47
N TYR A 429 -48.78 -20.10 62.35
CA TYR A 429 -47.86 -21.14 62.85
C TYR A 429 -48.31 -22.57 62.51
N ARG A 430 -49.28 -22.73 61.61
CA ARG A 430 -49.76 -24.03 61.13
C ARG A 430 -49.01 -24.40 59.86
N ILE A 431 -47.85 -25.03 59.97
CA ILE A 431 -47.05 -25.47 58.82
C ILE A 431 -46.99 -27.00 58.79
N THR A 432 -47.35 -27.59 57.65
CA THR A 432 -47.15 -29.01 57.38
C THR A 432 -45.68 -29.23 57.04
N THR A 433 -45.05 -30.21 57.64
CA THR A 433 -43.66 -30.55 57.38
C THR A 433 -43.53 -31.99 56.91
N TYR A 434 -42.45 -32.30 56.21
CA TYR A 434 -42.16 -33.59 55.61
C TYR A 434 -40.85 -34.11 56.19
N THR A 435 -40.90 -35.25 56.87
CA THR A 435 -39.71 -35.91 57.43
C THR A 435 -39.32 -37.06 56.52
N TYR A 436 -38.07 -37.06 56.04
CA TYR A 436 -37.54 -38.06 55.12
C TYR A 436 -36.05 -38.30 55.38
N ALA A 437 -35.56 -39.46 54.96
CA ALA A 437 -34.13 -39.77 54.97
C ALA A 437 -33.48 -39.16 53.73
N LYS A 438 -32.92 -37.95 53.85
CA LYS A 438 -32.21 -37.26 52.79
C LYS A 438 -30.95 -38.05 52.44
N ILE A 439 -30.69 -38.26 51.16
CA ILE A 439 -29.45 -38.89 50.71
C ILE A 439 -28.32 -37.86 50.79
N ASP A 440 -27.24 -38.19 51.51
CA ASP A 440 -26.07 -37.31 51.63
C ASP A 440 -24.90 -37.78 50.77
N THR A 441 -24.58 -39.08 50.84
CA THR A 441 -23.44 -39.68 50.13
C THR A 441 -23.68 -41.16 49.86
N TYR A 442 -22.85 -41.74 49.00
CA TYR A 442 -22.79 -43.18 48.73
C TYR A 442 -21.40 -43.70 49.13
N THR A 443 -21.34 -44.75 49.95
CA THR A 443 -20.09 -45.43 50.33
C THR A 443 -20.01 -46.79 49.66
N PHE A 444 -18.87 -47.17 49.10
CA PHE A 444 -18.61 -48.53 48.62
C PHE A 444 -17.17 -48.95 48.89
N ILE A 445 -16.92 -50.25 48.85
CA ILE A 445 -15.58 -50.85 48.95
C ILE A 445 -15.24 -51.42 47.56
N PRO A 446 -14.22 -50.90 46.84
CA PRO A 446 -13.80 -51.51 45.58
C PRO A 446 -13.22 -52.91 45.84
N PRO A 447 -13.54 -53.92 45.01
CA PRO A 447 -13.17 -55.31 45.31
C PRO A 447 -11.65 -55.57 45.25
N PHE A 448 -10.88 -54.74 44.52
CA PHE A 448 -9.43 -54.96 44.34
C PHE A 448 -8.63 -53.65 44.41
N SER A 449 -7.43 -53.73 44.95
CA SER A 449 -6.34 -52.75 44.80
C SER A 449 -5.14 -53.40 44.11
N TYR A 450 -4.39 -52.64 43.34
CA TYR A 450 -3.29 -53.11 42.52
C TYR A 450 -2.00 -52.48 43.02
N THR A 451 -1.02 -53.30 43.38
CA THR A 451 0.29 -52.85 43.83
C THR A 451 1.39 -53.29 42.88
N TRP A 452 2.33 -52.42 42.59
CA TRP A 452 3.52 -52.76 41.81
C TRP A 452 4.75 -52.04 42.34
N THR A 453 5.90 -52.64 42.11
CA THR A 453 7.20 -52.07 42.45
C THR A 453 7.81 -51.36 41.26
N ASN A 454 8.24 -50.12 41.46
CA ASN A 454 9.09 -49.41 40.52
C ASN A 454 10.50 -49.33 41.10
N TYR A 455 11.49 -49.62 40.26
CA TYR A 455 12.89 -49.35 40.54
C TYR A 455 13.25 -48.03 39.88
N SER A 456 13.85 -47.13 40.64
CA SER A 456 14.56 -45.97 40.11
C SER A 456 16.02 -46.07 40.50
N TYR A 457 16.90 -45.79 39.56
CA TYR A 457 18.35 -45.85 39.72
C TYR A 457 18.86 -44.42 39.70
N THR A 458 19.49 -44.00 40.79
CA THR A 458 20.10 -42.68 40.90
C THR A 458 21.61 -42.82 40.90
N TYR A 459 22.30 -42.09 40.03
CA TYR A 459 23.75 -42.08 39.95
C TYR A 459 24.28 -40.71 39.57
N MET A 460 25.53 -40.43 39.93
CA MET A 460 26.20 -39.20 39.54
C MET A 460 26.91 -39.44 38.21
N THR A 461 26.75 -38.52 37.27
CA THR A 461 27.52 -38.54 36.03
C THR A 461 28.51 -37.38 36.01
N ASP A 462 29.74 -37.66 35.59
CA ASP A 462 30.86 -36.71 35.69
C ASP A 462 30.95 -35.71 34.54
N THR A 463 29.88 -35.48 33.78
CA THR A 463 29.97 -34.48 32.70
C THR A 463 28.63 -33.86 32.32
N ALA A 464 28.28 -32.75 32.98
CA ALA A 464 27.32 -31.79 32.45
C ALA A 464 28.07 -30.55 31.93
N TYR A 465 27.88 -30.23 30.64
CA TYR A 465 28.44 -29.05 30.00
C TYR A 465 27.51 -27.86 30.23
N LYS A 466 27.99 -26.88 30.99
CA LYS A 466 27.30 -25.60 31.17
C LYS A 466 27.85 -24.59 30.16
N TYR A 467 27.00 -24.06 29.29
CA TYR A 467 27.40 -23.02 28.33
C TYR A 467 26.30 -21.96 28.19
N ILE A 468 26.65 -20.75 27.77
CA ILE A 468 25.67 -19.75 27.38
C ILE A 468 25.21 -20.09 25.96
N GLY A 469 23.93 -20.44 25.82
CA GLY A 469 23.31 -20.69 24.53
C GLY A 469 22.14 -19.73 24.30
N ALA A 470 21.79 -19.52 23.03
CA ALA A 470 20.59 -18.79 22.68
C ALA A 470 19.38 -19.70 22.87
N VAL A 471 18.46 -19.31 23.76
CA VAL A 471 17.14 -19.95 23.85
C VAL A 471 16.15 -18.99 23.20
N THR A 472 15.32 -19.50 22.29
CA THR A 472 14.21 -18.76 21.72
C THR A 472 13.02 -18.93 22.67
N ASN A 473 12.70 -17.88 23.42
CA ASN A 473 11.46 -17.86 24.20
C ASN A 473 10.33 -17.34 23.31
N GLU A 474 9.18 -18.00 23.35
CA GLU A 474 7.95 -17.50 22.73
C GLU A 474 7.31 -16.50 23.70
N VAL A 475 7.51 -15.20 23.45
CA VAL A 475 6.77 -14.17 24.19
C VAL A 475 5.43 -14.00 23.50
N ILE A 476 4.39 -14.47 24.17
CA ILE A 476 3.00 -14.30 23.77
C ILE A 476 2.53 -12.94 24.30
N GLU A 477 2.55 -11.91 23.46
CA GLU A 477 2.03 -10.59 23.80
C GLU A 477 0.61 -10.44 23.22
N THR A 478 -0.38 -10.22 24.07
CA THR A 478 -1.73 -9.86 23.63
C THR A 478 -1.80 -8.34 23.47
N ARG A 479 -1.88 -7.85 22.23
CA ARG A 479 -2.05 -6.42 21.95
C ARG A 479 -3.49 -6.13 21.56
N THR A 480 -4.11 -5.15 22.23
CA THR A 480 -5.46 -4.68 21.90
C THR A 480 -5.37 -3.45 21.02
N TYR A 481 -6.06 -3.50 19.88
CA TYR A 481 -6.20 -2.38 18.95
C TYR A 481 -7.63 -1.84 19.04
N LYS A 482 -7.80 -0.52 18.93
CA LYS A 482 -9.10 0.15 18.88
C LYS A 482 -9.71 0.10 17.48
N TYR A 483 -8.84 0.20 16.48
CA TYR A 483 -9.18 0.04 15.06
C TYR A 483 -8.20 -0.93 14.43
N ALA A 484 -8.68 -1.80 13.55
CA ALA A 484 -7.84 -2.64 12.72
C ALA A 484 -8.44 -2.71 11.32
N ALA A 485 -7.64 -2.37 10.31
CA ALA A 485 -8.03 -2.42 8.92
C ALA A 485 -7.21 -3.49 8.20
N THR A 486 -7.87 -4.27 7.35
CA THR A 486 -7.23 -5.13 6.36
C THR A 486 -7.19 -4.43 5.01
N ALA A 487 -6.53 -5.03 4.02
CA ALA A 487 -6.53 -4.55 2.65
C ALA A 487 -7.96 -4.27 2.14
N GLY A 488 -8.14 -3.15 1.43
CA GLY A 488 -9.44 -2.67 0.95
C GLY A 488 -9.69 -1.21 1.23
N ASN A 489 -10.87 -0.74 0.84
CA ASN A 489 -11.28 0.65 0.98
C ASN A 489 -12.25 0.83 2.15
N TRP A 490 -12.01 1.83 2.97
CA TRP A 490 -12.75 2.08 4.20
C TRP A 490 -13.06 3.56 4.38
N SER A 491 -14.16 3.88 5.04
CA SER A 491 -14.48 5.25 5.45
C SER A 491 -14.62 5.37 6.97
N MET A 492 -14.34 6.53 7.54
CA MET A 492 -14.62 6.81 8.95
C MET A 492 -14.87 8.29 9.18
N THR A 493 -15.63 8.62 10.23
CA THR A 493 -15.90 10.03 10.57
C THR A 493 -14.68 10.67 11.22
N ASN A 494 -14.23 10.17 12.37
CA ASN A 494 -13.03 10.68 13.03
C ASN A 494 -12.15 9.50 13.42
N LEU A 495 -10.84 9.65 13.24
CA LEU A 495 -9.84 8.73 13.79
C LEU A 495 -9.36 9.27 15.14
N GLU A 496 -9.88 8.69 16.22
CA GLU A 496 -9.64 9.17 17.58
C GLU A 496 -8.82 8.15 18.36
N LEU A 497 -7.55 8.46 18.64
CA LEU A 497 -6.67 7.61 19.44
C LEU A 497 -6.11 8.39 20.63
N SER A 498 -6.41 7.93 21.84
CA SER A 498 -5.98 8.59 23.08
C SER A 498 -5.37 7.59 24.07
N GLY A 499 -4.58 8.06 25.04
CA GLY A 499 -4.01 7.18 26.05
C GLY A 499 -3.07 6.15 25.43
N GLN A 500 -3.41 4.86 25.48
CA GLN A 500 -2.64 3.77 24.86
C GLN A 500 -3.37 3.15 23.65
N ASP A 501 -4.40 3.82 23.12
CA ASP A 501 -5.15 3.35 21.95
C ASP A 501 -4.22 3.12 20.75
N ARG A 502 -4.44 2.01 20.04
CA ARG A 502 -3.68 1.66 18.84
C ARG A 502 -4.60 1.42 17.64
N MET A 503 -4.14 1.80 16.46
CA MET A 503 -4.73 1.36 15.19
C MET A 503 -3.74 0.43 14.48
N LEU A 504 -4.23 -0.67 13.91
CA LEU A 504 -3.44 -1.60 13.11
C LEU A 504 -3.85 -1.56 11.64
N ILE A 505 -2.89 -1.40 10.74
CA ILE A 505 -3.03 -1.73 9.33
C ILE A 505 -2.36 -3.08 9.12
N ARG A 506 -3.16 -4.10 8.82
CA ARG A 506 -2.73 -5.49 8.83
C ARG A 506 -2.19 -5.93 7.47
N ALA A 507 -1.05 -6.60 7.48
CA ALA A 507 -0.47 -7.21 6.30
C ALA A 507 -1.21 -8.52 5.90
N PRO A 508 -1.10 -8.95 4.63
CA PRO A 508 -0.53 -8.22 3.50
C PRO A 508 -1.56 -7.35 2.79
N GLY A 509 -1.08 -6.30 2.11
CA GLY A 509 -1.84 -5.57 1.11
C GLY A 509 -2.01 -4.08 1.39
N HIS A 510 -2.86 -3.44 0.58
CA HIS A 510 -3.05 -1.99 0.59
C HIS A 510 -4.42 -1.60 1.15
N THR A 511 -4.43 -0.62 2.04
CA THR A 511 -5.65 -0.10 2.68
C THR A 511 -5.83 1.38 2.30
N THR A 512 -6.99 1.74 1.76
CA THR A 512 -7.36 3.14 1.53
C THR A 512 -8.40 3.56 2.56
N ILE A 513 -8.17 4.67 3.26
CA ILE A 513 -9.08 5.16 4.31
C ILE A 513 -9.49 6.59 3.99
N TYR A 514 -10.80 6.83 3.89
CA TYR A 514 -11.38 8.16 3.81
C TYR A 514 -11.86 8.64 5.18
N VAL A 515 -11.24 9.69 5.71
CA VAL A 515 -11.60 10.33 6.98
C VAL A 515 -12.36 11.63 6.70
N THR A 516 -13.67 11.65 6.97
CA THR A 516 -14.54 12.81 6.66
C THR A 516 -14.43 13.95 7.67
N GLY A 517 -13.98 13.65 8.89
CA GLY A 517 -13.72 14.60 9.97
C GLY A 517 -12.23 14.67 10.27
N ALA A 518 -11.85 14.57 11.55
CA ALA A 518 -10.48 14.80 12.00
C ALA A 518 -9.72 13.51 12.35
N ILE A 519 -8.39 13.60 12.34
CA ILE A 519 -7.49 12.64 12.98
C ILE A 519 -6.95 13.29 14.25
N ASN A 520 -7.19 12.68 15.40
CA ASN A 520 -6.71 13.18 16.68
C ASN A 520 -6.00 12.06 17.44
N MET A 521 -4.69 12.24 17.64
CA MET A 521 -3.83 11.34 18.38
C MET A 521 -3.24 12.05 19.60
N SER A 522 -3.31 11.43 20.78
CA SER A 522 -2.76 11.99 22.02
C SER A 522 -2.28 10.90 23.01
N GLY A 523 -1.44 11.30 23.97
CA GLY A 523 -0.92 10.40 24.99
C GLY A 523 0.24 9.53 24.48
N GLN A 524 0.03 8.22 24.44
CA GLN A 524 0.95 7.21 23.91
C GLN A 524 0.29 6.43 22.76
N SER A 525 -0.72 7.01 22.12
CA SER A 525 -1.42 6.36 21.01
C SER A 525 -0.53 6.20 19.79
N GLN A 526 -0.86 5.21 18.96
CA GLN A 526 -0.02 4.81 17.84
C GLN A 526 -0.85 4.24 16.68
N ILE A 527 -0.46 4.56 15.45
CA ILE A 527 -0.90 3.83 14.26
C ILE A 527 0.26 2.90 13.86
N ILE A 528 -0.01 1.62 13.67
CA ILE A 528 0.98 0.62 13.31
C ILE A 528 0.64 0.08 11.93
N ILE A 529 1.62 0.09 11.03
CA ILE A 529 1.54 -0.50 9.70
C ILE A 529 2.52 -1.67 9.70
N GLU A 530 1.98 -2.88 9.62
CA GLU A 530 2.80 -4.10 9.60
C GLU A 530 3.69 -4.15 8.35
N ASP A 531 4.84 -4.81 8.46
CA ASP A 531 5.67 -5.09 7.29
C ASP A 531 4.89 -5.89 6.23
N GLY A 532 4.92 -5.43 4.97
CA GLY A 532 4.08 -5.93 3.88
C GLY A 532 2.67 -5.33 3.80
N ALA A 533 2.31 -4.38 4.67
CA ALA A 533 1.12 -3.54 4.56
C ALA A 533 1.45 -2.13 4.08
N SER A 534 0.47 -1.46 3.46
CA SER A 534 0.54 -0.03 3.12
C SER A 534 -0.82 0.64 3.33
N VAL A 535 -0.81 1.93 3.65
CA VAL A 535 -2.03 2.71 3.87
C VAL A 535 -1.97 4.07 3.18
N THR A 536 -3.08 4.40 2.52
CA THR A 536 -3.35 5.73 1.98
C THR A 536 -4.55 6.33 2.68
N ILE A 537 -4.38 7.51 3.27
CA ILE A 537 -5.44 8.22 4.00
C ILE A 537 -5.81 9.49 3.25
N TYR A 538 -7.10 9.61 2.89
CA TYR A 538 -7.71 10.86 2.41
C TYR A 538 -8.39 11.56 3.57
N LEU A 539 -8.01 12.81 3.83
CA LEU A 539 -8.46 13.56 5.00
C LEU A 539 -9.22 14.81 4.57
N ALA A 540 -10.49 14.92 4.99
CA ALA A 540 -11.31 16.11 4.79
C ALA A 540 -11.14 17.15 5.91
N GLY A 541 -11.01 16.73 7.17
CA GLY A 541 -10.80 17.65 8.29
C GLY A 541 -9.33 17.92 8.58
N ASN A 542 -9.02 18.24 9.83
CA ASN A 542 -7.65 18.53 10.28
C ASN A 542 -7.02 17.32 10.97
N ALA A 543 -5.70 17.25 11.00
CA ALA A 543 -4.97 16.19 11.68
C ALA A 543 -4.09 16.72 12.82
N ASN A 544 -4.10 16.00 13.93
CA ASN A 544 -3.12 16.08 15.00
C ASN A 544 -2.50 14.70 15.19
N LEU A 545 -1.32 14.51 14.59
CA LEU A 545 -0.52 13.29 14.67
C LEU A 545 0.41 13.40 15.89
N GLY A 546 -0.18 13.16 17.06
CA GLY A 546 0.49 13.15 18.36
C GLY A 546 0.91 11.75 18.85
N GLY A 547 1.28 11.66 20.13
CA GLY A 547 1.52 10.39 20.82
C GLY A 547 2.84 9.72 20.44
N ARG A 548 2.78 8.41 20.14
CA ARG A 548 3.90 7.63 19.56
C ARG A 548 3.86 7.62 18.03
N GLY A 549 3.05 8.50 17.41
CA GLY A 549 3.03 8.73 15.99
C GLY A 549 2.60 7.53 15.15
N ILE A 550 3.11 7.49 13.92
CA ILE A 550 2.84 6.44 12.93
C ILE A 550 4.09 5.57 12.84
N MET A 551 3.93 4.31 13.25
CA MET A 551 4.97 3.29 13.16
C MET A 551 4.78 2.50 11.88
N ASN A 552 5.63 2.79 10.91
CA ASN A 552 5.73 2.06 9.67
C ASN A 552 6.86 1.03 9.80
N GLU A 553 6.52 -0.23 10.08
CA GLU A 553 7.51 -1.26 10.42
C GLU A 553 8.47 -1.58 9.27
N SER A 554 8.05 -1.30 8.03
CA SER A 554 8.90 -1.45 6.84
C SER A 554 9.93 -0.32 6.67
N GLU A 555 9.76 0.80 7.38
CA GLU A 555 10.52 2.05 7.22
C GLU A 555 10.53 2.64 5.79
N ASN A 556 9.69 2.14 4.89
CA ASN A 556 9.51 2.69 3.55
C ASN A 556 8.44 3.80 3.57
N ALA A 557 8.83 5.04 3.31
CA ALA A 557 7.94 6.21 3.34
C ALA A 557 6.72 6.11 2.38
N LEU A 558 6.75 5.28 1.34
CA LEU A 558 5.59 5.07 0.46
C LEU A 558 4.49 4.21 1.10
N ASN A 559 4.80 3.42 2.14
CA ASN A 559 3.80 2.58 2.82
C ASN A 559 2.84 3.39 3.72
N PHE A 560 3.14 4.66 3.99
CA PHE A 560 2.19 5.60 4.60
C PHE A 560 2.05 6.85 3.74
N GLN A 561 0.84 7.12 3.25
CA GLN A 561 0.53 8.31 2.46
C GLN A 561 -0.67 9.03 3.06
N LEU A 562 -0.53 10.33 3.35
CA LEU A 562 -1.61 11.18 3.83
C LEU A 562 -1.91 12.28 2.81
N TYR A 563 -3.13 12.28 2.28
CA TYR A 563 -3.65 13.26 1.34
C TYR A 563 -4.68 14.17 2.00
N GLY A 564 -4.38 15.46 2.11
CA GLY A 564 -5.32 16.47 2.58
C GLY A 564 -6.19 16.99 1.43
N LEU A 565 -7.51 16.82 1.54
CA LEU A 565 -8.48 17.40 0.62
C LEU A 565 -8.51 18.93 0.76
N ASN A 566 -9.21 19.62 -0.14
CA ASN A 566 -9.35 21.09 -0.12
C ASN A 566 -9.95 21.66 1.19
N THR A 567 -10.68 20.86 1.96
CA THR A 567 -11.22 21.23 3.27
C THR A 567 -10.22 21.05 4.43
N CYS A 568 -9.11 20.33 4.20
CA CYS A 568 -8.04 20.15 5.18
C CYS A 568 -7.21 21.42 5.24
N THR A 569 -7.24 22.10 6.40
CA THR A 569 -6.60 23.42 6.59
C THR A 569 -5.44 23.39 7.58
N GLY A 570 -5.27 22.30 8.33
CA GLY A 570 -4.18 22.18 9.30
C GLY A 570 -3.79 20.74 9.60
N ILE A 571 -2.48 20.49 9.58
CA ILE A 571 -1.89 19.22 9.99
C ILE A 571 -0.78 19.53 11.00
N ASN A 572 -0.94 19.04 12.22
CA ASN A 572 0.08 19.16 13.26
C ASN A 572 0.74 17.79 13.46
N ILE A 573 2.06 17.76 13.34
CA ILE A 573 2.90 16.62 13.69
C ILE A 573 3.51 16.98 15.04
N SER A 574 3.20 16.19 16.07
CA SER A 574 3.62 16.44 17.44
C SER A 574 3.96 15.15 18.17
N GLY A 575 4.73 15.25 19.26
CA GLY A 575 5.20 14.07 20.00
C GLY A 575 6.62 13.65 19.58
N ASN A 576 7.21 12.78 20.39
CA ASN A 576 8.62 12.38 20.28
C ASN A 576 8.82 11.15 19.39
N ALA A 577 7.95 10.92 18.42
CA ALA A 577 8.02 9.74 17.57
C ALA A 577 8.49 10.11 16.17
N SER A 578 9.37 9.27 15.62
CA SER A 578 9.79 9.33 14.22
C SER A 578 8.56 9.14 13.32
N PHE A 579 8.41 9.98 12.31
CA PHE A 579 7.39 9.85 11.29
C PHE A 579 8.03 9.34 10.00
N VAL A 580 7.57 8.21 9.48
CA VAL A 580 8.04 7.64 8.21
C VAL A 580 6.87 7.54 7.24
N GLY A 581 6.82 8.45 6.27
CA GLY A 581 5.67 8.60 5.41
C GLY A 581 5.70 9.82 4.51
N THR A 582 4.67 9.97 3.69
CA THR A 582 4.50 11.13 2.80
C THR A 582 3.22 11.88 3.12
N ILE A 583 3.27 13.22 3.06
CA ILE A 583 2.11 14.09 3.30
C ILE A 583 1.95 15.03 2.12
N TYR A 584 0.77 15.01 1.50
CA TYR A 584 0.39 15.94 0.44
C TYR A 584 -0.93 16.64 0.79
N ALA A 585 -0.88 17.89 1.26
CA ALA A 585 -2.03 18.66 1.70
C ALA A 585 -1.90 20.14 1.28
N PRO A 586 -2.12 20.46 -0.01
CA PRO A 586 -1.78 21.76 -0.59
C PRO A 586 -2.53 22.95 0.03
N HIS A 587 -3.63 22.72 0.74
CA HIS A 587 -4.42 23.75 1.43
C HIS A 587 -4.21 23.80 2.94
N ALA A 588 -3.38 22.90 3.49
CA ALA A 588 -3.18 22.78 4.93
C ALA A 588 -1.89 23.46 5.40
N ASP A 589 -1.97 24.21 6.49
CA ASP A 589 -0.78 24.63 7.22
C ASP A 589 -0.22 23.43 8.01
N ILE A 590 0.96 22.97 7.62
CA ILE A 590 1.65 21.85 8.24
C ILE A 590 2.63 22.38 9.28
N ARG A 591 2.47 21.95 10.53
CA ARG A 591 3.36 22.32 11.64
C ARG A 591 3.96 21.06 12.25
N ALA A 592 5.26 20.89 12.06
CA ALA A 592 6.05 19.95 12.83
C ALA A 592 6.50 20.66 14.11
N ASN A 593 6.13 20.12 15.28
CA ASN A 593 6.51 20.66 16.60
C ASN A 593 7.35 19.63 17.36
N GLY A 594 8.64 19.90 17.50
CA GLY A 594 9.67 18.91 17.83
C GLY A 594 10.51 19.42 18.97
N GLY A 595 10.71 18.56 19.96
CA GLY A 595 11.53 18.84 21.14
C GLY A 595 12.49 17.71 21.49
N GLY A 596 12.66 16.73 20.59
CA GLY A 596 13.56 15.59 20.76
C GLY A 596 14.97 15.87 20.24
N ASN A 597 15.94 15.09 20.71
CA ASN A 597 17.31 15.06 20.19
C ASN A 597 17.57 13.80 19.33
N ASP A 598 16.50 13.12 18.92
CA ASP A 598 16.62 11.91 18.12
C ASP A 598 17.07 12.29 16.71
N LYS A 599 17.89 11.44 16.10
CA LYS A 599 18.53 11.76 14.81
C LYS A 599 17.58 11.66 13.63
N ASN A 600 16.48 10.92 13.76
CA ASN A 600 15.54 10.61 12.69
C ASN A 600 14.14 11.11 13.07
N ASP A 601 13.86 12.38 12.81
CA ASP A 601 12.56 12.96 13.15
C ASP A 601 11.51 12.65 12.06
N ILE A 602 11.86 12.84 10.79
CA ILE A 602 10.97 12.63 9.64
C ILE A 602 11.73 11.93 8.51
N ILE A 603 11.18 10.84 7.96
CA ILE A 603 11.64 10.20 6.73
C ILE A 603 10.52 10.27 5.70
N GLY A 604 10.78 10.90 4.57
CA GLY A 604 9.85 11.04 3.46
C GLY A 604 9.74 12.45 2.90
N ALA A 605 8.54 12.86 2.51
CA ALA A 605 8.29 14.13 1.84
C ALA A 605 7.01 14.81 2.35
N ILE A 606 7.06 16.13 2.47
CA ILE A 606 5.95 16.94 3.00
C ILE A 606 5.65 18.08 2.03
N ILE A 607 4.40 18.16 1.58
CA ILE A 607 3.91 19.27 0.76
C ILE A 607 2.65 19.86 1.39
N GLY A 608 2.66 21.16 1.68
CA GLY A 608 1.58 21.87 2.37
C GLY A 608 1.21 23.22 1.74
N ASN A 609 0.26 23.93 2.35
CA ASN A 609 0.08 25.36 2.09
C ASN A 609 1.25 26.16 2.70
N THR A 610 1.45 26.05 4.01
CA THR A 610 2.63 26.57 4.70
C THR A 610 3.27 25.43 5.47
N VAL A 611 4.59 25.26 5.40
CA VAL A 611 5.30 24.24 6.18
C VAL A 611 6.17 24.92 7.23
N THR A 612 5.92 24.62 8.51
CA THR A 612 6.67 25.18 9.63
C THR A 612 7.29 24.07 10.47
N PHE A 613 8.61 24.13 10.65
CA PHE A 613 9.36 23.30 11.59
C PHE A 613 9.69 24.12 12.83
N ASN A 614 9.22 23.68 14.00
CA ASN A 614 9.48 24.36 15.27
C ASN A 614 10.39 23.52 16.18
N GLY A 615 11.54 24.06 16.60
CA GLY A 615 12.48 23.37 17.47
C GLY A 615 13.61 22.68 16.70
N HIS A 616 14.03 21.51 17.17
CA HIS A 616 15.03 20.69 16.48
C HIS A 616 14.31 19.64 15.61
N PHE A 617 14.61 19.63 14.31
CA PHE A 617 13.94 18.74 13.35
C PHE A 617 14.83 18.34 12.19
N ASN A 618 14.97 17.04 11.94
CA ASN A 618 15.63 16.54 10.74
C ASN A 618 14.63 15.81 9.82
N LEU A 619 14.58 16.24 8.56
CA LEU A 619 13.85 15.57 7.50
C LEU A 619 14.82 14.88 6.55
N HIS A 620 14.59 13.60 6.32
CA HIS A 620 15.38 12.74 5.45
C HIS A 620 14.55 12.36 4.23
N PHE A 621 14.89 12.94 3.09
CA PHE A 621 14.17 12.70 1.84
C PHE A 621 14.64 11.41 1.18
N ASP A 622 13.74 10.44 1.03
CA ASP A 622 14.01 9.27 0.20
C ASP A 622 13.79 9.62 -1.28
N THR A 623 14.87 9.74 -2.05
CA THR A 623 14.80 10.07 -3.49
C THR A 623 14.14 8.96 -4.29
N ALA A 624 13.98 7.74 -3.75
CA ALA A 624 13.19 6.71 -4.42
C ALA A 624 11.71 7.11 -4.54
N ILE A 625 11.21 7.98 -3.65
CA ILE A 625 9.85 8.52 -3.69
C ILE A 625 9.67 9.41 -4.94
N SER A 626 10.67 10.21 -5.32
CA SER A 626 10.53 11.07 -6.48
C SER A 626 10.52 10.31 -7.79
N LEU A 627 10.94 9.04 -7.83
CA LEU A 627 10.94 8.21 -9.04
C LEU A 627 9.79 7.18 -9.05
N ASN A 628 9.56 6.52 -7.93
CA ASN A 628 8.59 5.41 -7.81
C ASN A 628 7.31 5.80 -7.04
N GLY A 629 7.23 7.05 -6.59
CA GLY A 629 6.09 7.55 -5.85
C GLY A 629 4.87 7.82 -6.72
N PRO A 630 3.77 8.24 -6.09
CA PRO A 630 2.54 8.60 -6.79
C PRO A 630 2.77 9.75 -7.78
N SER A 631 2.00 9.76 -8.86
CA SER A 631 2.05 10.79 -9.89
C SER A 631 0.68 11.44 -10.12
N TRP A 632 0.63 12.74 -10.38
CA TRP A 632 -0.63 13.42 -10.75
C TRP A 632 -1.07 13.19 -12.19
N GLY A 633 -0.19 12.64 -13.03
CA GLY A 633 -0.48 12.38 -14.43
C GLY A 633 0.78 12.45 -15.28
N PHE A 634 0.56 12.68 -16.56
CA PHE A 634 1.56 12.72 -17.61
C PHE A 634 1.60 14.10 -18.28
N TYR A 635 2.78 14.47 -18.76
CA TYR A 635 3.00 15.60 -19.65
C TYR A 635 3.79 15.20 -20.90
N ALA A 636 3.60 15.98 -21.97
CA ALA A 636 4.36 15.84 -23.19
C ALA A 636 5.80 16.33 -23.00
N THR A 637 6.78 15.46 -23.30
CA THR A 637 8.22 15.80 -23.27
C THR A 637 8.78 16.07 -24.65
N ARG A 638 8.22 15.42 -25.68
CA ARG A 638 8.75 15.47 -27.04
C ARG A 638 7.64 15.35 -28.07
N TRP A 639 7.70 16.20 -29.10
CA TRP A 639 6.84 16.15 -30.29
C TRP A 639 7.67 15.74 -31.52
N VAL A 640 7.26 14.70 -32.23
CA VAL A 640 7.89 14.22 -33.46
C VAL A 640 6.85 14.03 -34.55
N GLU A 641 7.03 14.68 -35.70
CA GLU A 641 6.23 14.42 -36.88
C GLU A 641 6.81 13.21 -37.63
N GLU A 642 6.00 12.18 -37.85
CA GLU A 642 6.40 10.93 -38.50
C GLU A 642 5.75 10.81 -39.89
N ALA A 643 6.38 10.06 -40.78
CA ALA A 643 5.77 9.72 -42.06
C ALA A 643 4.60 8.76 -41.83
N VAL A 644 3.49 8.97 -42.54
CA VAL A 644 2.37 8.03 -42.51
C VAL A 644 2.69 6.90 -43.49
N ASP A 645 2.91 5.70 -42.97
CA ASP A 645 3.15 4.49 -43.77
C ASP A 645 1.90 3.97 -44.49
#